data_AF-A0A7S8E604-F1
#
_entry.id   AF-A0A7S8E604-F1
#
_cell.length_a   1.000
_cell.length_b   1.000
_cell.length_c   1.000
_cell.angle_alpha   90.00
_cell.angle_beta   90.00
_cell.angle_gamma   90.00
#
_symmetry.space_group_name_H-M   'P 1'
#
loop_
_entity.id
_entity.type
_entity.pdbx_description
1 polymer ?
#
loop_
_entity_poly.entity_id
_entity_poly.type
_entity_poly.pdbx_seq_one_letter_code
_entity_poly.pdbx_strand_id
1 'polypeptide(L)'
;MSYVPLKDILITARQEAHRMRHYYLGVEHLFIALLEITNGLASTAIAEQGLTPEYLIDAIRRKIGKGSRHRLWAGIPNTPRTEVILDIAQDAASEEGREHIHERDLLLAIIDESDSIPMRVLRALGLSTEDFRASIYSRPSTSDASQPFVRIDFSPAFTGSLNKEELFVLRRMFYGYGQIRIDQQLTGGYTTARLLVVTPIQPDGREDAAVVVKIGSMDSILDEAQRYERHVKGTLPPLTARLEDKPTAPETSDLAAIKYTFITDSSGNPATLNQKITTWTTQRINDWLWQNLYNGFGDGWWKQNRPYRFEAWQEYDWLLPPVLTLEIVESDATPPGVHILRYPIKRQRINQLQYGDLVMVENFAVQKVDKERNAIQLALGQGSNLTRAYQIELRGLDFEREMYFRGEIVERIVGRVWKTRNEQLTNSARQLEPSFDLTGAKITLDDLTLPNPLERYNDLLDITLDSSLSTIHGDLHLGNIMIGPQDSALLIDFGRTREGHTIFDWVTLEISLLSDYILSFVPEGWSGAKQVIQALAKLNHNVPIQTSPELQDALTVVTTIHQIIAQHLDSWMEYYLALAFISLRAMTWQTMSTNSRQLMFLLSALAIHEFDALLVTDGNIGPHTEAPDATDFMSNL
;
A
#
# COMPACT_ATOMS: atom_id res chain seq x y z
N MET A 1 12.18 -15.14 37.56
CA MET A 1 10.99 -14.33 37.93
C MET A 1 10.54 -13.60 36.68
N SER A 2 9.29 -13.80 36.25
CA SER A 2 8.69 -12.98 35.19
C SER A 2 8.61 -11.54 35.71
N TYR A 3 9.16 -10.58 34.99
CA TYR A 3 8.97 -9.16 35.27
C TYR A 3 8.52 -8.49 33.97
N VAL A 4 7.65 -7.49 34.07
CA VAL A 4 7.26 -6.70 32.91
C VAL A 4 8.40 -5.75 32.57
N PRO A 5 9.03 -5.84 31.38
CA PRO A 5 10.11 -4.95 31.00
C PRO A 5 9.65 -3.49 30.97
N LEU A 6 10.51 -2.56 31.39
CA LEU A 6 10.25 -1.11 31.28
C LEU A 6 9.82 -0.72 29.86
N LYS A 7 10.44 -1.32 28.84
CA LYS A 7 10.10 -1.09 27.44
C LYS A 7 8.60 -1.31 27.16
N ASP A 8 8.03 -2.36 27.72
CA ASP A 8 6.63 -2.72 27.49
C ASP A 8 5.70 -1.78 28.25
N ILE A 9 6.07 -1.36 29.46
CA ILE A 9 5.33 -0.33 30.23
C ILE A 9 5.33 1.01 29.47
N LEU A 10 6.49 1.40 28.94
CA LEU A 10 6.64 2.63 28.15
C LEU A 10 5.84 2.59 26.84
N ILE A 11 5.75 1.42 26.20
CA ILE A 11 4.91 1.24 25.00
C ILE A 11 3.45 1.49 25.35
N THR A 12 2.92 0.83 26.39
CA THR A 12 1.54 1.01 26.86
C THR A 12 1.27 2.46 27.24
N ALA A 13 2.18 3.09 27.97
CA ALA A 13 2.05 4.48 28.38
C ALA A 13 2.01 5.45 27.19
N ARG A 14 2.86 5.24 26.17
CA ARG A 14 2.82 6.05 24.93
C ARG A 14 1.54 5.81 24.13
N GLN A 15 0.99 4.59 24.15
CA GLN A 15 -0.32 4.32 23.54
C GLN A 15 -1.45 5.06 24.26
N GLU A 16 -1.45 5.07 25.59
CA GLU A 16 -2.44 5.83 26.36
C GLU A 16 -2.35 7.33 26.08
N ALA A 17 -1.13 7.89 26.03
CA ALA A 17 -0.91 9.28 25.62
C ALA A 17 -1.50 9.56 24.24
N HIS A 18 -1.27 8.66 23.27
CA HIS A 18 -1.84 8.77 21.94
C HIS A 18 -3.37 8.71 21.94
N ARG A 19 -3.96 7.77 22.68
CA ARG A 19 -5.42 7.59 22.82
C ARG A 19 -6.09 8.84 23.39
N MET A 20 -5.42 9.48 24.34
CA MET A 20 -5.87 10.73 24.97
C MET A 20 -5.52 12.00 24.18
N ARG A 21 -4.81 11.86 23.04
CA ARG A 21 -4.32 12.97 22.20
C ARG A 21 -3.34 13.89 22.94
N HIS A 22 -2.58 13.33 23.86
CA HIS A 22 -1.47 13.99 24.51
C HIS A 22 -0.21 13.73 23.69
N TYR A 23 0.43 14.80 23.24
CA TYR A 23 1.67 14.75 22.45
C TYR A 23 2.90 14.81 23.35
N TYR A 24 2.80 14.24 24.54
CA TYR A 24 3.86 14.11 25.54
C TYR A 24 3.59 12.87 26.39
N LEU A 25 4.63 12.27 26.96
CA LEU A 25 4.53 11.17 27.91
C LEU A 25 4.65 11.72 29.33
N GLY A 26 3.52 12.00 29.98
CA GLY A 26 3.43 12.36 31.40
C GLY A 26 3.34 11.16 32.35
N VAL A 27 3.49 11.45 33.64
CA VAL A 27 3.46 10.49 34.76
C VAL A 27 2.13 9.72 34.80
N GLU A 28 1.04 10.39 34.46
CA GLU A 28 -0.29 9.81 34.40
C GLU A 28 -0.41 8.66 33.40
N HIS A 29 0.29 8.74 32.27
CA HIS A 29 0.27 7.66 31.28
C HIS A 29 1.08 6.45 31.77
N LEU A 30 2.21 6.68 32.44
CA LEU A 30 2.98 5.60 33.08
C LEU A 30 2.14 4.90 34.14
N PHE A 31 1.44 5.65 34.99
CA PHE A 31 0.63 5.07 36.04
C PHE A 31 -0.57 4.31 35.50
N ILE A 32 -1.23 4.80 34.44
CA ILE A 32 -2.28 4.03 33.74
C ILE A 32 -1.70 2.73 33.18
N ALA A 33 -0.54 2.78 32.53
CA ALA A 33 0.10 1.57 32.00
C ALA A 33 0.39 0.53 33.09
N LEU A 34 0.80 0.96 34.29
CA LEU A 34 1.00 0.08 35.45
C LEU A 34 -0.33 -0.52 35.97
N LEU A 35 -1.42 0.24 35.95
CA LEU A 35 -2.75 -0.25 36.34
C LEU A 35 -3.35 -1.24 35.32
N GLU A 36 -2.93 -1.18 34.06
CA GLU A 36 -3.37 -2.10 33.01
C GLU A 36 -2.62 -3.45 33.03
N ILE A 37 -1.58 -3.60 33.84
CA ILE A 37 -0.88 -4.88 34.04
C ILE A 37 -1.80 -5.85 34.79
N THR A 38 -2.08 -6.99 34.17
CA THR A 38 -2.90 -8.05 34.79
C THR A 38 -2.12 -8.71 35.92
N ASN A 39 -2.72 -8.77 37.12
CA ASN A 39 -2.04 -9.22 38.35
C ASN A 39 -0.77 -8.40 38.69
N GLY A 40 -0.68 -7.17 38.20
CA GLY A 40 0.39 -6.22 38.50
C GLY A 40 0.30 -5.70 39.94
N LEU A 41 1.40 -5.11 40.42
CA LEU A 41 1.49 -4.55 41.77
C LEU A 41 0.48 -3.42 41.96
N ALA A 42 0.37 -2.51 41.00
CA ALA A 42 -0.53 -1.36 41.07
C ALA A 42 -2.01 -1.78 41.06
N SER A 43 -2.41 -2.59 40.06
CA SER A 43 -3.80 -3.02 39.89
C SER A 43 -4.31 -3.81 41.10
N THR A 44 -3.50 -4.73 41.61
CA THR A 44 -3.88 -5.57 42.74
C THR A 44 -3.88 -4.79 44.06
N ALA A 45 -3.08 -3.73 44.21
CA ALA A 45 -3.06 -2.89 45.41
C ALA A 45 -4.28 -1.96 45.47
N ILE A 46 -4.74 -1.47 44.31
CA ILE A 46 -5.97 -0.68 44.20
C ILE A 46 -7.20 -1.55 44.50
N ALA A 47 -7.23 -2.78 43.99
CA ALA A 47 -8.30 -3.74 44.25
C ALA A 47 -8.50 -4.02 45.76
N GLU A 48 -7.41 -4.16 46.52
CA GLU A 48 -7.47 -4.38 47.98
C GLU A 48 -8.00 -3.17 48.75
N GLN A 49 -7.84 -1.96 48.21
CA GLN A 49 -8.41 -0.74 48.79
C GLN A 49 -9.88 -0.52 48.38
N GLY A 50 -10.50 -1.51 47.72
CA GLY A 50 -11.93 -1.51 47.39
C GLY A 50 -12.30 -0.75 46.12
N LEU A 51 -11.33 -0.38 45.27
CA LEU A 51 -11.57 0.22 43.96
C LEU A 51 -11.15 -0.72 42.84
N THR A 52 -11.81 -0.65 41.69
CA THR A 52 -11.32 -1.37 40.51
C THR A 52 -10.26 -0.55 39.76
N PRO A 53 -9.23 -1.17 39.17
CA PRO A 53 -8.24 -0.47 38.34
C PRO A 53 -8.88 0.37 37.23
N GLU A 54 -9.92 -0.14 36.58
CA GLU A 54 -10.65 0.52 35.49
C GLU A 54 -11.30 1.82 35.97
N TYR A 55 -11.92 1.80 37.15
CA TYR A 55 -12.54 2.99 37.74
C TYR A 55 -11.50 4.10 37.99
N LEU A 56 -10.32 3.72 38.50
CA LEU A 56 -9.24 4.66 38.75
C LEU A 56 -8.65 5.21 37.45
N ILE A 57 -8.43 4.35 36.45
CA ILE A 57 -7.99 4.76 35.11
C ILE A 57 -8.96 5.80 34.53
N ASP A 58 -10.26 5.57 34.62
CA ASP A 58 -11.28 6.50 34.14
C ASP A 58 -11.35 7.81 34.96
N ALA A 59 -11.09 7.75 36.27
CA ALA A 59 -10.96 8.95 37.09
C ALA A 59 -9.75 9.80 36.67
N ILE A 60 -8.60 9.16 36.40
CA ILE A 60 -7.38 9.83 35.92
C ILE A 60 -7.64 10.46 34.54
N ARG A 61 -8.20 9.70 33.59
CA ARG A 61 -8.56 10.19 32.24
C ARG A 61 -9.48 11.41 32.30
N ARG A 62 -10.50 11.39 33.16
CA ARG A 62 -11.42 12.52 33.38
C ARG A 62 -10.70 13.74 33.95
N LYS A 63 -9.72 13.54 34.85
CA LYS A 63 -8.98 14.64 35.48
C LYS A 63 -8.04 15.35 34.51
N ILE A 64 -7.40 14.60 33.60
CA ILE A 64 -6.46 15.16 32.61
C ILE A 64 -7.22 15.81 31.44
N GLY A 65 -8.36 15.24 31.04
CA GLY A 65 -9.08 15.64 29.84
C GLY A 65 -8.46 15.07 28.56
N LYS A 66 -9.06 15.36 27.40
CA LYS A 66 -8.50 15.00 26.08
C LYS A 66 -7.71 16.17 25.50
N GLY A 67 -6.56 15.89 24.92
CA GLY A 67 -5.70 16.89 24.26
C GLY A 67 -6.27 17.45 22.95
N SER A 68 -5.57 18.45 22.42
CA SER A 68 -5.96 19.16 21.19
C SER A 68 -5.88 18.27 19.93
N ARG A 69 -6.60 18.62 18.86
CA ARG A 69 -6.56 17.88 17.58
C ARG A 69 -5.31 18.16 16.73
N HIS A 70 -4.52 19.16 17.07
CA HIS A 70 -3.38 19.60 16.27
C HIS A 70 -2.08 18.97 16.79
N ARG A 71 -1.39 18.23 15.92
CA ARG A 71 -0.03 17.73 16.13
C ARG A 71 0.96 18.76 15.60
N LEU A 72 1.90 19.21 16.42
CA LEU A 72 2.95 20.14 16.00
C LEU A 72 4.30 19.45 15.73
N TRP A 73 4.59 18.26 16.30
CA TRP A 73 5.88 17.57 16.18
C TRP A 73 5.78 16.05 15.94
N ALA A 74 6.88 15.47 15.45
CA ALA A 74 7.11 14.02 15.36
C ALA A 74 7.64 13.47 16.70
N GLY A 75 7.08 12.34 17.15
CA GLY A 75 7.40 11.69 18.43
C GLY A 75 6.51 12.09 19.62
N ILE A 76 6.58 11.33 20.71
CA ILE A 76 5.98 11.64 22.02
C ILE A 76 7.11 11.84 23.04
N PRO A 77 7.61 13.08 23.23
CA PRO A 77 8.67 13.35 24.19
C PRO A 77 8.20 13.10 25.62
N ASN A 78 9.10 12.66 26.48
CA ASN A 78 8.85 12.57 27.91
C ASN A 78 8.71 13.99 28.49
N THR A 79 7.85 14.15 29.50
CA THR A 79 7.87 15.39 30.30
C THR A 79 9.13 15.42 31.16
N PRO A 80 9.64 16.61 31.55
CA PRO A 80 10.76 16.70 32.49
C PRO A 80 10.52 15.91 33.78
N ARG A 81 9.28 15.86 34.24
CA ARG A 81 8.88 15.08 35.43
C ARG A 81 8.96 13.57 35.19
N THR A 82 8.63 13.12 33.99
CA THR A 82 8.74 11.73 33.58
C THR A 82 10.21 11.29 33.51
N GLU A 83 11.10 12.13 32.98
CA GLU A 83 12.55 11.84 32.96
C GLU A 83 13.09 11.66 34.38
N VAL A 84 12.76 12.58 35.29
CA VAL A 84 13.17 12.48 36.71
C VAL A 84 12.69 11.18 37.36
N ILE A 85 11.46 10.76 37.08
CA ILE A 85 10.92 9.49 37.61
C ILE A 85 11.68 8.28 37.05
N LEU A 86 12.02 8.28 35.76
CA LEU A 86 12.79 7.20 35.14
C LEU A 86 14.21 7.14 35.70
N ASP A 87 14.85 8.29 35.94
CA ASP A 87 16.16 8.39 36.57
C ASP A 87 16.14 7.84 38.00
N ILE A 88 15.16 8.25 38.83
CA ILE A 88 14.99 7.73 40.20
C ILE A 88 14.78 6.21 40.20
N ALA A 89 13.96 5.70 39.28
CA ALA A 89 13.72 4.27 39.17
C ALA A 89 14.96 3.49 38.68
N GLN A 90 15.80 4.12 37.85
CA GLN A 90 17.09 3.56 37.41
C GLN A 90 18.10 3.52 38.57
N ASP A 91 18.18 4.58 39.37
CA ASP A 91 19.04 4.63 40.56
C ASP A 91 18.64 3.53 41.55
N ALA A 92 17.35 3.39 41.84
CA ALA A 92 16.83 2.34 42.72
C ALA A 92 17.16 0.91 42.23
N ALA A 93 17.05 0.66 40.92
CA ALA A 93 17.47 -0.62 40.35
C ALA A 93 18.98 -0.84 40.51
N SER A 94 19.78 0.21 40.29
CA SER A 94 21.24 0.15 40.37
C SER A 94 21.74 -0.09 41.79
N GLU A 95 21.11 0.50 42.80
CA GLU A 95 21.42 0.29 44.23
C GLU A 95 21.23 -1.17 44.65
N GLU A 96 20.27 -1.87 44.05
CA GLU A 96 20.06 -3.31 44.26
C GLU A 96 20.93 -4.20 43.35
N GLY A 97 21.84 -3.61 42.58
CA GLY A 97 22.74 -4.32 41.65
C GLY A 97 22.02 -4.85 40.41
N ARG A 98 20.87 -4.28 40.03
CA ARG A 98 20.10 -4.66 38.84
C ARG A 98 20.36 -3.68 37.69
N GLU A 99 20.54 -4.21 36.48
CA GLU A 99 20.71 -3.40 35.26
C GLU A 99 19.38 -2.87 34.69
N HIS A 100 18.24 -3.45 35.10
CA HIS A 100 16.93 -3.16 34.50
C HIS A 100 15.92 -2.69 35.57
N ILE A 101 15.15 -1.66 35.21
CA ILE A 101 14.03 -1.14 35.99
C ILE A 101 12.87 -2.15 35.98
N HIS A 102 12.35 -2.48 37.16
CA HIS A 102 11.16 -3.30 37.33
C HIS A 102 9.92 -2.44 37.62
N GLU A 103 8.74 -3.05 37.50
CA GLU A 103 7.44 -2.41 37.81
C GLU A 103 7.44 -1.69 39.17
N ARG A 104 8.02 -2.32 40.20
CA ARG A 104 8.09 -1.79 41.57
C ARG A 104 8.87 -0.48 41.64
N ASP A 105 10.05 -0.43 41.02
CA ASP A 105 10.94 0.74 41.08
C ASP A 105 10.24 1.95 40.47
N LEU A 106 9.63 1.74 39.30
CA LEU A 106 8.87 2.77 38.61
C LEU A 106 7.65 3.22 39.41
N LEU A 107 6.89 2.28 39.97
CA LEU A 107 5.70 2.59 40.76
C LEU A 107 6.05 3.36 42.04
N LEU A 108 7.12 2.97 42.74
CA LEU A 108 7.59 3.68 43.92
C LEU A 108 8.08 5.10 43.58
N ALA A 109 8.83 5.26 42.49
CA ALA A 109 9.24 6.59 42.01
C ALA A 109 8.03 7.48 41.69
N ILE A 110 6.96 6.94 41.09
CA ILE A 110 5.73 7.68 40.83
C ILE A 110 4.98 8.06 42.13
N ILE A 111 4.98 7.17 43.13
CA ILE A 111 4.33 7.43 44.43
C ILE A 111 5.08 8.51 45.22
N ASP A 112 6.41 8.47 45.19
CA ASP A 112 7.27 9.47 45.85
C ASP A 112 7.11 10.86 45.22
N GLU A 113 6.72 10.91 43.96
CA GLU A 113 6.24 12.11 43.29
C GLU A 113 4.81 12.49 43.76
N SER A 114 4.71 12.93 45.01
CA SER A 114 3.46 13.14 45.75
C SER A 114 2.47 14.13 45.12
N ASP A 115 2.89 15.00 44.22
CA ASP A 115 2.03 15.98 43.52
C ASP A 115 1.75 15.63 42.04
N SER A 116 1.90 14.37 41.65
CA SER A 116 1.50 13.90 40.33
C SER A 116 -0.03 13.81 40.20
N ILE A 117 -0.55 13.86 38.98
CA ILE A 117 -2.00 13.74 38.72
C ILE A 117 -2.56 12.43 39.32
N PRO A 118 -1.93 11.25 39.13
CA PRO A 118 -2.37 10.02 39.78
C PRO A 118 -2.50 10.13 41.30
N MET A 119 -1.50 10.69 41.98
CA MET A 119 -1.52 10.84 43.44
C MET A 119 -2.63 11.79 43.90
N ARG A 120 -2.89 12.87 43.14
CA ARG A 120 -4.01 13.78 43.41
C ARG A 120 -5.37 13.10 43.23
N VAL A 121 -5.51 12.20 42.25
CA VAL A 121 -6.74 11.44 42.02
C VAL A 121 -6.95 10.42 43.13
N LEU A 122 -5.92 9.67 43.53
CA LEU A 122 -5.99 8.74 44.67
C LEU A 122 -6.48 9.45 45.95
N ARG A 123 -5.86 10.58 46.30
CA ARG A 123 -6.29 11.39 47.46
C ARG A 123 -7.73 11.90 47.34
N ALA A 124 -8.13 12.33 46.14
CA ALA A 124 -9.50 12.80 45.89
C ALA A 124 -10.55 11.68 46.01
N LEU A 125 -10.15 10.42 45.78
CA LEU A 125 -10.97 9.23 45.98
C LEU A 125 -10.93 8.70 47.43
N GLY A 126 -10.23 9.40 48.34
CA GLY A 126 -10.13 9.03 49.75
C GLY A 126 -9.09 7.94 50.04
N LEU A 127 -8.23 7.60 49.08
CA LEU A 127 -7.18 6.62 49.27
C LEU A 127 -5.95 7.24 49.94
N SER A 128 -5.37 6.51 50.89
CA SER A 128 -4.14 6.87 51.60
C SER A 128 -2.93 6.49 50.76
N THR A 129 -2.12 7.50 50.38
CA THR A 129 -0.88 7.30 49.62
C THR A 129 0.14 6.49 50.41
N GLU A 130 0.19 6.69 51.73
CA GLU A 130 1.04 5.95 52.65
C GLU A 130 0.66 4.46 52.71
N ASP A 131 -0.64 4.15 52.82
CA ASP A 131 -1.10 2.75 52.84
C ASP A 131 -0.91 2.08 51.48
N PHE A 132 -1.11 2.83 50.39
CA PHE A 132 -0.81 2.37 49.04
C PHE A 132 0.69 2.05 48.90
N ARG A 133 1.57 2.96 49.34
CA ARG A 133 3.03 2.75 49.34
C ARG A 133 3.43 1.53 50.16
N ALA A 134 2.87 1.37 51.37
CA ALA A 134 3.16 0.24 52.25
C ALA A 134 2.71 -1.11 51.63
N SER A 135 1.57 -1.13 50.93
CA SER A 135 1.10 -2.29 50.15
C SER A 135 2.10 -2.67 49.05
N ILE A 136 2.64 -1.69 48.31
CA ILE A 136 3.65 -1.95 47.27
C ILE A 136 4.96 -2.50 47.87
N TYR A 137 5.45 -1.98 48.99
CA TYR A 137 6.68 -2.47 49.62
C TYR A 137 6.56 -3.89 50.16
N SER A 138 5.46 -4.19 50.84
CA SER A 138 5.27 -5.46 51.55
C SER A 138 4.98 -6.64 50.62
N ARG A 139 4.59 -6.39 49.37
CA ARG A 139 4.26 -7.44 48.42
C ARG A 139 5.50 -8.13 47.86
N PRO A 140 5.54 -9.46 47.73
CA PRO A 140 6.48 -10.14 46.86
C PRO A 140 6.15 -9.85 45.39
N SER A 141 7.16 -9.75 44.53
CA SER A 141 6.94 -9.62 43.08
C SER A 141 6.19 -10.87 42.58
N THR A 142 4.97 -10.70 42.06
CA THR A 142 4.12 -11.80 41.60
C THR A 142 4.74 -12.45 40.36
N SER A 143 4.92 -13.78 40.38
CA SER A 143 5.50 -14.53 39.24
C SER A 143 4.60 -14.59 38.02
N ASP A 144 3.32 -14.26 38.20
CA ASP A 144 2.25 -14.38 37.20
C ASP A 144 1.78 -13.00 36.69
N ALA A 145 2.53 -11.93 37.01
CA ALA A 145 2.33 -10.63 36.38
C ALA A 145 2.70 -10.74 34.89
N SER A 146 1.68 -10.70 34.03
CA SER A 146 1.85 -10.56 32.59
C SER A 146 1.17 -9.26 32.16
N GLN A 147 1.78 -8.53 31.23
CA GLN A 147 0.98 -7.60 30.46
C GLN A 147 -0.15 -8.38 29.79
N PRO A 148 -1.32 -7.76 29.53
CA PRO A 148 -2.30 -8.31 28.61
C PRO A 148 -1.65 -8.44 27.24
N PHE A 149 -0.96 -9.57 27.04
CA PHE A 149 -0.33 -9.92 25.80
C PHE A 149 -1.42 -10.59 24.98
N VAL A 150 -1.82 -9.93 23.90
CA VAL A 150 -2.75 -10.49 22.94
C VAL A 150 -2.16 -11.83 22.46
N ARG A 151 -2.74 -12.94 22.92
CA ARG A 151 -2.34 -14.27 22.47
C ARG A 151 -2.67 -14.36 20.98
N ILE A 152 -1.73 -14.82 20.17
CA ILE A 152 -1.95 -15.00 18.72
C ILE A 152 -2.02 -16.50 18.46
N ASP A 153 -3.22 -16.97 18.11
CA ASP A 153 -3.46 -18.34 17.68
C ASP A 153 -3.66 -18.39 16.16
N PHE A 154 -3.34 -19.52 15.55
CA PHE A 154 -3.51 -19.74 14.11
C PHE A 154 -4.59 -20.79 13.87
N SER A 155 -5.52 -20.49 12.98
CA SER A 155 -6.51 -21.46 12.51
C SER A 155 -5.82 -22.58 11.70
N PRO A 156 -6.37 -23.81 11.67
CA PRO A 156 -5.88 -24.88 10.79
C PRO A 156 -5.85 -24.51 9.30
N ALA A 157 -6.66 -23.54 8.87
CA ALA A 157 -6.69 -23.06 7.50
C ALA A 157 -5.54 -22.08 7.16
N PHE A 158 -4.85 -21.54 8.17
CA PHE A 158 -3.74 -20.63 7.95
C PHE A 158 -2.48 -21.39 7.51
N THR A 159 -2.02 -21.10 6.30
CA THR A 159 -0.78 -21.63 5.74
C THR A 159 0.30 -20.53 5.77
N GLY A 160 1.31 -20.68 6.63
CA GLY A 160 2.42 -19.73 6.70
C GLY A 160 2.97 -19.53 8.10
N SER A 161 3.82 -18.51 8.27
CA SER A 161 4.33 -18.06 9.56
C SER A 161 4.49 -16.56 9.56
N LEU A 162 4.35 -15.93 10.73
CA LEU A 162 4.58 -14.48 10.91
C LEU A 162 5.91 -14.25 11.63
N ASN A 163 6.65 -13.24 11.20
CA ASN A 163 7.91 -12.85 11.83
C ASN A 163 7.67 -12.06 13.14
N LYS A 164 8.74 -11.80 13.90
CA LYS A 164 8.66 -11.14 15.21
C LYS A 164 8.08 -9.72 15.14
N GLU A 165 8.38 -8.97 14.08
CA GLU A 165 7.87 -7.61 13.89
C GLU A 165 6.39 -7.60 13.51
N GLU A 166 5.96 -8.50 12.62
CA GLU A 166 4.55 -8.67 12.26
C GLU A 166 3.70 -9.02 13.49
N LEU A 167 4.17 -9.97 14.31
CA LEU A 167 3.53 -10.33 15.57
C LEU A 167 3.48 -9.14 16.54
N PHE A 168 4.54 -8.33 16.60
CA PHE A 168 4.59 -7.13 17.44
C PHE A 168 3.56 -6.08 16.99
N VAL A 169 3.47 -5.79 15.69
CA VAL A 169 2.48 -4.86 15.12
C VAL A 169 1.06 -5.35 15.38
N LEU A 170 0.78 -6.65 15.21
CA LEU A 170 -0.53 -7.25 15.48
C LEU A 170 -0.94 -7.12 16.95
N ARG A 171 -0.06 -7.45 17.89
CA ARG A 171 -0.36 -7.29 19.33
C ARG A 171 -0.66 -5.85 19.69
N ARG A 172 0.07 -4.91 19.07
CA ARG A 172 -0.15 -3.48 19.27
C ARG A 172 -1.49 -3.02 18.70
N MET A 173 -1.87 -3.56 17.55
CA MET A 173 -3.11 -3.22 16.85
C MET A 173 -4.36 -3.71 17.58
N PHE A 174 -4.32 -4.92 18.15
CA PHE A 174 -5.43 -5.52 18.89
C PHE A 174 -5.28 -5.37 20.40
N TYR A 175 -4.64 -4.30 20.85
CA TYR A 175 -4.49 -4.00 22.28
C TYR A 175 -5.85 -3.98 22.98
N GLY A 176 -5.95 -4.66 24.13
CA GLY A 176 -7.19 -4.80 24.91
C GLY A 176 -7.96 -6.10 24.67
N TYR A 177 -7.65 -6.85 23.60
CA TYR A 177 -8.16 -8.20 23.41
C TYR A 177 -7.33 -9.21 24.21
N GLY A 178 -7.99 -10.24 24.75
CA GLY A 178 -7.29 -11.36 25.40
C GLY A 178 -6.53 -12.20 24.37
N GLN A 179 -7.10 -12.32 23.17
CA GLN A 179 -6.57 -13.16 22.11
C GLN A 179 -6.99 -12.65 20.72
N ILE A 180 -6.19 -12.94 19.70
CA ILE A 180 -6.61 -12.94 18.30
C ILE A 180 -6.37 -14.31 17.68
N ARG A 181 -7.23 -14.68 16.73
CA ARG A 181 -7.05 -15.84 15.86
C ARG A 181 -6.78 -15.36 14.43
N ILE A 182 -5.68 -15.80 13.84
CA ILE A 182 -5.39 -15.59 12.42
C ILE A 182 -6.07 -16.71 11.65
N ASP A 183 -7.13 -16.38 10.91
CA ASP A 183 -7.96 -17.39 10.27
C ASP A 183 -7.36 -17.85 8.94
N GLN A 184 -6.88 -16.90 8.13
CA GLN A 184 -6.25 -17.17 6.85
C GLN A 184 -5.41 -15.99 6.38
N GLN A 185 -4.47 -16.27 5.47
CA GLN A 185 -3.78 -15.25 4.69
C GLN A 185 -4.53 -15.07 3.37
N LEU A 186 -4.88 -13.83 3.04
CA LEU A 186 -5.43 -13.52 1.72
C LEU A 186 -4.28 -13.40 0.74
N THR A 187 -4.26 -14.28 -0.24
CA THR A 187 -3.37 -14.19 -1.40
C THR A 187 -4.07 -13.35 -2.46
N GLY A 188 -3.66 -12.10 -2.61
CA GLY A 188 -4.23 -11.20 -3.59
C GLY A 188 -3.37 -9.96 -3.75
N GLY A 189 -2.77 -9.81 -4.93
CA GLY A 189 -2.09 -8.58 -5.34
C GLY A 189 -0.57 -8.65 -5.42
N TYR A 190 -0.03 -7.73 -6.20
CA TYR A 190 1.40 -7.57 -6.52
C TYR A 190 2.17 -6.82 -5.41
N THR A 191 1.57 -6.66 -4.23
CA THR A 191 2.14 -5.88 -3.13
C THR A 191 2.95 -6.80 -2.21
N THR A 192 4.05 -6.26 -1.65
CA THR A 192 4.86 -6.98 -0.64
C THR A 192 4.20 -7.01 0.74
N ALA A 193 3.05 -6.33 0.89
CA ALA A 193 2.30 -6.27 2.13
C ALA A 193 1.52 -7.57 2.35
N ARG A 194 1.39 -7.99 3.62
CA ARG A 194 0.65 -9.17 4.00
C ARG A 194 -0.79 -8.81 4.38
N LEU A 195 -1.74 -9.49 3.77
CA LEU A 195 -3.17 -9.39 4.09
C LEU A 195 -3.60 -10.61 4.93
N LEU A 196 -4.13 -10.36 6.12
CA LEU A 196 -4.55 -11.36 7.07
C LEU A 196 -6.02 -11.18 7.44
N VAL A 197 -6.76 -12.27 7.57
CA VAL A 197 -8.08 -12.28 8.20
C VAL A 197 -7.87 -12.60 9.67
N VAL A 198 -8.32 -11.70 10.53
CA VAL A 198 -8.09 -11.79 11.98
C VAL A 198 -9.42 -11.69 12.71
N THR A 199 -9.72 -12.69 13.53
CA THR A 199 -10.85 -12.69 14.46
C THR A 199 -10.36 -12.32 15.86
N PRO A 200 -10.72 -11.14 16.39
CA PRO A 200 -10.35 -10.74 17.74
C PRO A 200 -11.31 -11.34 18.78
N ILE A 201 -10.76 -11.75 19.93
CA ILE A 201 -11.47 -12.46 21.00
C ILE A 201 -11.29 -11.70 22.32
N GLN A 202 -12.41 -11.30 22.90
CA GLN A 202 -12.48 -10.55 24.15
C GLN A 202 -11.92 -11.37 25.33
N PRO A 203 -11.48 -10.74 26.43
CA PRO A 203 -10.99 -11.45 27.61
C PRO A 203 -12.00 -12.42 28.23
N ASP A 204 -13.30 -12.22 28.01
CA ASP A 204 -14.40 -13.11 28.44
C ASP A 204 -14.63 -14.30 27.48
N GLY A 205 -13.85 -14.40 26.40
CA GLY A 205 -13.94 -15.46 25.39
C GLY A 205 -14.92 -15.16 24.25
N ARG A 206 -15.61 -14.01 24.24
CA ARG A 206 -16.51 -13.64 23.13
C ARG A 206 -15.72 -13.27 21.88
N GLU A 207 -16.11 -13.82 20.73
CA GLU A 207 -15.55 -13.43 19.43
C GLU A 207 -16.23 -12.15 18.92
N ASP A 208 -15.43 -11.19 18.48
CA ASP A 208 -15.88 -10.03 17.73
C ASP A 208 -15.80 -10.31 16.22
N ALA A 209 -16.33 -9.41 15.39
CA ALA A 209 -16.34 -9.60 13.94
C ALA A 209 -14.92 -9.67 13.37
N ALA A 210 -14.71 -10.59 12.41
CA ALA A 210 -13.45 -10.71 11.70
C ALA A 210 -13.12 -9.43 10.92
N VAL A 211 -11.85 -9.05 10.93
CA VAL A 211 -11.32 -7.88 10.21
C VAL A 211 -10.20 -8.30 9.26
N VAL A 212 -10.01 -7.52 8.19
CA VAL A 212 -8.86 -7.70 7.30
C VAL A 212 -7.75 -6.75 7.74
N VAL A 213 -6.60 -7.31 8.07
CA VAL A 213 -5.41 -6.57 8.49
C VAL A 213 -4.41 -6.56 7.34
N LYS A 214 -3.97 -5.37 6.94
CA LYS A 214 -2.85 -5.20 6.01
C LYS A 214 -1.61 -4.77 6.78
N ILE A 215 -0.53 -5.55 6.69
CA ILE A 215 0.78 -5.27 7.31
C ILE A 215 1.81 -5.03 6.21
N GLY A 216 2.57 -3.94 6.29
CA GLY A 216 3.58 -3.61 5.29
C GLY A 216 4.55 -2.56 5.81
N SER A 217 5.40 -2.02 4.93
CA SER A 217 6.31 -0.94 5.32
C SER A 217 5.53 0.27 5.83
N MET A 218 6.09 0.95 6.84
CA MET A 218 5.46 2.07 7.50
C MET A 218 5.01 3.15 6.50
N ASP A 219 5.88 3.55 5.58
CA ASP A 219 5.57 4.54 4.55
C ASP A 219 4.41 4.12 3.65
N SER A 220 4.35 2.85 3.24
CA SER A 220 3.29 2.35 2.35
C SER A 220 1.93 2.40 3.04
N ILE A 221 1.88 1.96 4.30
CA ILE A 221 0.64 1.86 5.07
C ILE A 221 0.11 3.24 5.46
N LEU A 222 1.01 4.16 5.83
CA LEU A 222 0.62 5.54 6.14
C LEU A 222 0.11 6.29 4.90
N ASP A 223 0.77 6.10 3.75
CA ASP A 223 0.36 6.69 2.47
C ASP A 223 -1.00 6.16 2.00
N GLU A 224 -1.24 4.84 2.16
CA GLU A 224 -2.55 4.23 1.90
C GLU A 224 -3.65 4.80 2.80
N ALA A 225 -3.40 4.93 4.11
CA ALA A 225 -4.37 5.52 5.02
C ALA A 225 -4.68 6.99 4.70
N GLN A 226 -3.65 7.75 4.28
CA GLN A 226 -3.83 9.13 3.82
C GLN A 226 -4.66 9.19 2.53
N ARG A 227 -4.42 8.30 1.57
CA ARG A 227 -5.22 8.19 0.33
C ARG A 227 -6.66 7.82 0.64
N TYR A 228 -6.89 6.86 1.53
CA TYR A 228 -8.22 6.48 1.96
C TYR A 228 -8.99 7.67 2.54
N GLU A 229 -8.40 8.41 3.48
CA GLU A 229 -9.03 9.58 4.09
C GLU A 229 -9.32 10.68 3.06
N ARG A 230 -8.44 10.86 2.06
CA ARG A 230 -8.57 11.92 1.05
C ARG A 230 -9.57 11.59 -0.06
N HIS A 231 -9.59 10.35 -0.56
CA HIS A 231 -10.30 9.98 -1.79
C HIS A 231 -11.45 8.99 -1.58
N VAL A 232 -11.44 8.20 -0.50
CA VAL A 232 -12.31 7.01 -0.38
C VAL A 232 -13.39 7.16 0.69
N LYS A 233 -13.03 7.71 1.87
CA LYS A 233 -13.91 7.71 3.04
C LYS A 233 -15.30 8.33 2.80
N GLY A 234 -15.36 9.37 1.97
CA GLY A 234 -16.59 10.09 1.63
C GLY A 234 -17.35 9.56 0.41
N THR A 235 -16.77 8.65 -0.38
CA THR A 235 -17.29 8.19 -1.67
C THR A 235 -17.82 6.75 -1.61
N LEU A 236 -17.37 5.97 -0.63
CA LEU A 236 -17.77 4.58 -0.44
C LEU A 236 -19.27 4.41 -0.14
N PRO A 237 -19.96 3.41 -0.75
CA PRO A 237 -21.31 3.02 -0.40
C PRO A 237 -21.50 2.73 1.10
N PRO A 238 -22.74 2.79 1.63
CA PRO A 238 -22.99 2.58 3.06
C PRO A 238 -22.58 1.19 3.59
N LEU A 239 -22.73 0.14 2.78
CA LEU A 239 -22.51 -1.27 3.14
C LEU A 239 -21.20 -1.82 2.56
N THR A 240 -20.10 -1.10 2.72
CA THR A 240 -18.79 -1.53 2.21
C THR A 240 -17.70 -1.48 3.28
N ALA A 241 -16.53 -2.08 2.97
CA ALA A 241 -15.39 -2.12 3.88
C ALA A 241 -14.87 -0.72 4.16
N ARG A 242 -14.62 -0.40 5.44
CA ARG A 242 -14.09 0.89 5.87
C ARG A 242 -12.86 0.71 6.74
N LEU A 243 -11.96 1.70 6.74
CA LEU A 243 -10.90 1.72 7.74
C LEU A 243 -11.55 1.90 9.12
N GLU A 244 -11.30 0.95 10.01
CA GLU A 244 -11.88 0.94 11.36
C GLU A 244 -11.20 1.98 12.24
N ASP A 245 -9.86 1.98 12.22
CA ASP A 245 -9.00 2.78 13.10
C ASP A 245 -7.88 3.47 12.31
N LYS A 246 -7.17 4.37 13.01
CA LYS A 246 -5.90 4.90 12.50
C LYS A 246 -4.87 3.77 12.32
N PRO A 247 -3.93 3.93 11.38
CA PRO A 247 -2.82 2.98 11.24
C PRO A 247 -2.08 2.76 12.55
N THR A 248 -1.76 1.51 12.83
CA THR A 248 -0.84 1.12 13.89
C THR A 248 0.57 1.20 13.35
N ALA A 249 1.32 2.24 13.72
CA ALA A 249 2.71 2.46 13.31
C ALA A 249 3.59 2.64 14.56
N PRO A 250 4.20 1.57 15.09
CA PRO A 250 5.15 1.64 16.20
C PRO A 250 6.41 2.44 15.82
N GLU A 251 6.88 3.33 16.69
CA GLU A 251 8.13 4.10 16.44
C GLU A 251 9.39 3.22 16.33
N THR A 252 9.33 1.99 16.86
CA THR A 252 10.47 1.06 16.91
C THR A 252 10.40 -0.04 15.84
N SER A 253 9.53 0.09 14.84
CA SER A 253 9.39 -0.90 13.77
C SER A 253 9.29 -0.18 12.43
N ASP A 254 9.91 -0.78 11.41
CA ASP A 254 9.77 -0.32 10.02
C ASP A 254 8.45 -0.79 9.39
N LEU A 255 7.66 -1.58 10.13
CA LEU A 255 6.33 -2.06 9.73
C LEU A 255 5.22 -1.27 10.41
N ALA A 256 4.14 -1.08 9.66
CA ALA A 256 2.87 -0.61 10.19
C ALA A 256 1.73 -1.50 9.69
N ALA A 257 0.54 -1.31 10.25
CA ALA A 257 -0.65 -2.01 9.79
C ALA A 257 -1.93 -1.17 9.87
N ILE A 258 -2.90 -1.51 9.01
CA ILE A 258 -4.26 -0.94 8.98
C ILE A 258 -5.31 -2.05 9.04
N LYS A 259 -6.50 -1.72 9.56
CA LYS A 259 -7.64 -2.64 9.69
C LYS A 259 -8.81 -2.18 8.82
N TYR A 260 -9.34 -3.09 8.03
CA TYR A 260 -10.58 -2.94 7.29
C TYR A 260 -11.72 -3.67 7.99
N THR A 261 -12.85 -2.98 8.21
CA THR A 261 -14.08 -3.62 8.64
C THR A 261 -14.58 -4.55 7.54
N PHE A 262 -15.01 -5.74 7.94
CA PHE A 262 -15.54 -6.73 7.02
C PHE A 262 -16.88 -7.24 7.55
N ILE A 263 -17.88 -7.32 6.67
CA ILE A 263 -19.16 -7.96 6.98
C ILE A 263 -19.15 -9.28 6.21
N THR A 264 -19.16 -10.42 6.88
CA THR A 264 -19.18 -11.74 6.24
C THR A 264 -20.62 -12.24 6.04
N ASP A 265 -20.81 -13.18 5.12
CA ASP A 265 -22.05 -13.96 5.08
C ASP A 265 -22.12 -14.97 6.26
N SER A 266 -23.19 -15.77 6.30
CA SER A 266 -23.43 -16.79 7.34
C SER A 266 -22.38 -17.90 7.40
N SER A 267 -21.48 -18.02 6.41
CA SER A 267 -20.36 -18.96 6.41
C SER A 267 -19.08 -18.39 7.04
N GLY A 268 -19.03 -17.08 7.27
CA GLY A 268 -17.97 -16.41 8.02
C GLY A 268 -16.63 -16.24 7.28
N ASN A 269 -16.44 -16.83 6.10
CA ASN A 269 -15.14 -16.82 5.43
C ASN A 269 -15.07 -15.78 4.30
N PRO A 270 -14.25 -14.72 4.45
CA PRO A 270 -14.04 -13.75 3.38
C PRO A 270 -13.31 -14.41 2.20
N ALA A 271 -13.75 -14.11 0.97
CA ALA A 271 -13.13 -14.62 -0.25
C ALA A 271 -12.90 -13.47 -1.24
N THR A 272 -11.77 -13.49 -1.93
CA THR A 272 -11.52 -12.60 -3.07
C THR A 272 -12.38 -13.02 -4.26
N LEU A 273 -12.64 -12.10 -5.18
CA LEU A 273 -13.32 -12.41 -6.42
C LEU A 273 -12.51 -13.42 -7.24
N ASN A 274 -11.17 -13.37 -7.22
CA ASN A 274 -10.31 -14.37 -7.85
C ASN A 274 -10.63 -15.80 -7.34
N GLN A 275 -10.87 -15.98 -6.05
CA GLN A 275 -11.24 -17.29 -5.50
C GLN A 275 -12.67 -17.69 -5.90
N LYS A 276 -13.61 -16.75 -5.85
CA LYS A 276 -15.04 -17.01 -6.09
C LYS A 276 -15.37 -17.25 -7.55
N ILE A 277 -14.69 -16.57 -8.48
CA ILE A 277 -15.01 -16.61 -9.92
C ILE A 277 -14.92 -18.01 -10.51
N THR A 278 -14.05 -18.87 -9.96
CA THR A 278 -13.90 -20.28 -10.37
C THR A 278 -15.14 -21.14 -10.09
N THR A 279 -16.02 -20.68 -9.20
CA THR A 279 -17.25 -21.39 -8.79
C THR A 279 -18.50 -20.84 -9.46
N TRP A 280 -18.39 -19.74 -10.20
CA TRP A 280 -19.51 -19.04 -10.82
C TRP A 280 -19.65 -19.41 -12.29
N THR A 281 -20.88 -19.38 -12.80
CA THR A 281 -21.11 -19.44 -14.25
C THR A 281 -20.74 -18.11 -14.89
N THR A 282 -20.37 -18.13 -16.16
CA THR A 282 -20.02 -16.92 -16.92
C THR A 282 -21.14 -15.87 -16.88
N GLN A 283 -22.39 -16.31 -17.08
CA GLN A 283 -23.55 -15.43 -16.96
C GLN A 283 -23.64 -14.74 -15.59
N ARG A 284 -23.39 -15.49 -14.50
CA ARG A 284 -23.40 -14.92 -13.14
C ARG A 284 -22.29 -13.87 -12.97
N ILE A 285 -21.10 -14.11 -13.54
CA ILE A 285 -19.99 -13.15 -13.50
C ILE A 285 -20.39 -11.85 -14.21
N ASN A 286 -20.98 -11.96 -15.41
CA ASN A 286 -21.44 -10.80 -16.17
C ASN A 286 -22.48 -9.99 -15.39
N ASP A 287 -23.51 -10.65 -14.88
CA ASP A 287 -24.57 -10.00 -14.09
C ASP A 287 -24.00 -9.31 -12.85
N TRP A 288 -23.06 -9.97 -12.16
CA TRP A 288 -22.43 -9.45 -10.95
C TRP A 288 -21.53 -8.23 -11.22
N LEU A 289 -20.71 -8.27 -12.28
CA LEU A 289 -19.84 -7.14 -12.67
C LEU A 289 -20.67 -5.88 -12.92
N TRP A 290 -21.83 -6.04 -13.58
CA TRP A 290 -22.71 -4.91 -13.86
C TRP A 290 -23.47 -4.43 -12.62
N GLN A 291 -24.12 -5.34 -11.89
CA GLN A 291 -25.07 -4.99 -10.83
C GLN A 291 -24.35 -4.63 -9.52
N ASN A 292 -23.40 -5.47 -9.09
CA ASN A 292 -22.81 -5.39 -7.77
C ASN A 292 -21.55 -4.52 -7.76
N LEU A 293 -20.73 -4.60 -8.80
CA LEU A 293 -19.50 -3.81 -8.90
C LEU A 293 -19.78 -2.44 -9.52
N TYR A 294 -20.14 -2.39 -10.81
CA TYR A 294 -20.28 -1.13 -11.54
C TYR A 294 -21.40 -0.24 -10.97
N ASN A 295 -22.63 -0.75 -10.85
CA ASN A 295 -23.73 0.04 -10.30
C ASN A 295 -23.62 0.26 -8.78
N GLY A 296 -23.05 -0.70 -8.04
CA GLY A 296 -22.87 -0.59 -6.59
C GLY A 296 -21.97 0.58 -6.18
N PHE A 297 -20.90 0.85 -6.93
CA PHE A 297 -19.95 1.94 -6.65
C PHE A 297 -20.09 3.14 -7.58
N GLY A 298 -20.78 3.00 -8.71
CA GLY A 298 -20.78 3.96 -9.82
C GLY A 298 -21.03 5.40 -9.40
N ASP A 299 -22.12 5.69 -8.69
CA ASP A 299 -22.53 7.06 -8.36
C ASP A 299 -21.52 7.78 -7.42
N GLY A 300 -20.81 7.01 -6.59
CA GLY A 300 -19.80 7.50 -5.66
C GLY A 300 -18.38 7.55 -6.25
N TRP A 301 -18.15 6.87 -7.38
CA TRP A 301 -16.82 6.56 -7.90
C TRP A 301 -16.74 6.83 -9.41
N TRP A 302 -16.91 5.82 -10.26
CA TRP A 302 -16.65 5.89 -11.70
C TRP A 302 -17.62 6.76 -12.51
N LYS A 303 -18.83 7.07 -12.01
CA LYS A 303 -19.79 7.95 -12.72
C LYS A 303 -19.56 9.43 -12.45
N GLN A 304 -18.58 9.81 -11.61
CA GLN A 304 -18.23 11.20 -11.32
C GLN A 304 -17.27 11.78 -12.38
N ASN A 305 -17.59 11.56 -13.66
CA ASN A 305 -16.73 11.91 -14.77
C ASN A 305 -16.64 13.43 -14.98
N ARG A 306 -15.41 13.91 -15.12
CA ARG A 306 -15.10 15.29 -15.49
C ARG A 306 -14.24 15.28 -16.76
N PRO A 307 -14.45 16.23 -17.70
CA PRO A 307 -13.60 16.34 -18.88
C PRO A 307 -12.12 16.46 -18.48
N TYR A 308 -11.27 15.69 -19.13
CA TYR A 308 -9.86 15.57 -18.79
C TYR A 308 -9.03 15.33 -20.03
N ARG A 309 -8.26 16.36 -20.39
CA ARG A 309 -7.25 16.25 -21.43
C ARG A 309 -5.93 15.88 -20.79
N PHE A 310 -5.32 14.79 -21.24
CA PHE A 310 -4.07 14.30 -20.67
C PHE A 310 -3.06 13.90 -21.73
N GLU A 311 -1.78 14.02 -21.37
CA GLU A 311 -0.68 13.49 -22.16
C GLU A 311 -0.35 12.08 -21.66
N ALA A 312 -0.20 11.13 -22.57
CA ALA A 312 -0.03 9.72 -22.25
C ALA A 312 1.15 9.48 -21.28
N TRP A 313 2.25 10.21 -21.42
CA TRP A 313 3.39 10.11 -20.51
C TRP A 313 3.07 10.51 -19.06
N GLN A 314 2.15 11.45 -18.82
CA GLN A 314 1.78 11.85 -17.46
C GLN A 314 1.02 10.74 -16.73
N GLU A 315 0.13 10.04 -17.45
CA GLU A 315 -0.73 9.01 -16.88
C GLU A 315 -0.13 7.60 -16.91
N TYR A 316 0.79 7.31 -17.85
CA TYR A 316 1.26 5.95 -18.10
C TYR A 316 2.77 5.74 -18.00
N ASP A 317 3.62 6.78 -18.04
CA ASP A 317 5.08 6.57 -18.00
C ASP A 317 5.52 5.85 -16.71
N TRP A 318 4.87 6.19 -15.59
CA TRP A 318 5.16 5.60 -14.28
C TRP A 318 4.83 4.11 -14.17
N LEU A 319 4.05 3.56 -15.11
CA LEU A 319 3.74 2.14 -15.20
C LEU A 319 4.92 1.33 -15.73
N LEU A 320 5.74 1.95 -16.57
CA LEU A 320 6.84 1.28 -17.24
C LEU A 320 8.05 1.17 -16.30
N PRO A 321 8.98 0.24 -16.56
CA PRO A 321 10.25 0.20 -15.83
C PRO A 321 10.95 1.56 -15.83
N PRO A 322 11.85 1.81 -14.85
CA PRO A 322 12.63 3.06 -14.82
C PRO A 322 13.25 3.36 -16.18
N VAL A 323 13.15 4.61 -16.61
CA VAL A 323 13.72 5.09 -17.88
C VAL A 323 15.20 4.73 -17.95
N LEU A 324 15.89 4.90 -16.81
CA LEU A 324 17.29 4.57 -16.63
C LEU A 324 17.49 3.89 -15.27
N THR A 325 18.36 2.88 -15.25
CA THR A 325 19.04 2.44 -14.04
C THR A 325 20.47 2.97 -14.10
N LEU A 326 20.89 3.71 -13.08
CA LEU A 326 22.21 4.30 -12.94
C LEU A 326 22.97 3.64 -11.79
N GLU A 327 24.26 3.39 -11.99
CA GLU A 327 25.20 3.03 -10.93
C GLU A 327 25.92 4.29 -10.45
N ILE A 328 25.89 4.58 -9.16
CA ILE A 328 26.44 5.83 -8.62
C ILE A 328 27.95 5.95 -8.91
N VAL A 329 28.38 7.17 -9.25
CA VAL A 329 29.79 7.51 -9.44
C VAL A 329 30.14 8.61 -8.45
N GLU A 330 31.00 8.29 -7.47
CA GLU A 330 31.54 9.30 -6.56
C GLU A 330 32.39 10.30 -7.36
N SER A 331 31.93 11.55 -7.44
CA SER A 331 32.65 12.62 -8.13
C SER A 331 32.26 13.99 -7.58
N ASP A 332 33.23 14.71 -7.03
CA ASP A 332 33.04 16.07 -6.51
C ASP A 332 32.87 17.13 -7.64
N ALA A 333 33.22 16.77 -8.88
CA ALA A 333 33.14 17.65 -10.06
C ALA A 333 32.24 17.07 -11.15
N THR A 334 31.74 17.94 -12.04
CA THR A 334 31.01 17.52 -13.26
C THR A 334 31.97 16.81 -14.21
N PRO A 335 31.81 15.51 -14.50
CA PRO A 335 32.67 14.83 -15.46
C PRO A 335 32.53 15.45 -16.86
N PRO A 336 33.62 15.60 -17.64
CA PRO A 336 33.53 16.08 -19.01
C PRO A 336 32.70 15.09 -19.86
N GLY A 337 31.77 15.63 -20.66
CA GLY A 337 30.89 14.82 -21.51
C GLY A 337 29.68 14.19 -20.82
N VAL A 338 29.38 14.57 -19.56
CA VAL A 338 28.19 14.07 -18.85
C VAL A 338 26.89 14.56 -19.51
N HIS A 339 25.92 13.66 -19.65
CA HIS A 339 24.58 14.00 -20.10
C HIS A 339 23.78 14.56 -18.92
N ILE A 340 23.31 15.80 -19.04
CA ILE A 340 22.52 16.44 -17.98
C ILE A 340 21.04 16.14 -18.19
N LEU A 341 20.45 15.48 -17.21
CA LEU A 341 19.03 15.19 -17.14
C LEU A 341 18.38 16.06 -16.05
N ARG A 342 17.65 17.07 -16.50
CA ARG A 342 16.92 18.02 -15.66
C ARG A 342 15.60 18.38 -16.33
N TYR A 343 14.66 18.90 -15.56
CA TYR A 343 13.41 19.41 -16.10
C TYR A 343 13.62 20.71 -16.92
N PRO A 344 12.93 20.90 -18.06
CA PRO A 344 12.09 19.93 -18.77
C PRO A 344 12.91 18.83 -19.47
N ILE A 345 12.43 17.59 -19.42
CA ILE A 345 13.13 16.43 -19.96
C ILE A 345 12.88 16.31 -21.47
N LYS A 346 13.97 16.29 -22.26
CA LYS A 346 13.92 15.97 -23.70
C LYS A 346 14.08 14.46 -23.92
N ARG A 347 12.99 13.75 -24.15
CA ARG A 347 12.95 12.27 -24.33
C ARG A 347 13.93 11.74 -25.38
N GLN A 348 14.07 12.46 -26.50
CA GLN A 348 15.05 12.11 -27.54
C GLN A 348 16.48 11.96 -27.01
N ARG A 349 16.88 12.76 -26.01
CA ARG A 349 18.21 12.67 -25.40
C ARG A 349 18.36 11.40 -24.55
N ILE A 350 17.29 10.96 -23.90
CA ILE A 350 17.31 9.74 -23.09
C ILE A 350 17.37 8.51 -23.99
N ASN A 351 16.64 8.52 -25.10
CA ASN A 351 16.62 7.42 -26.07
C ASN A 351 17.97 7.19 -26.76
N GLN A 352 18.88 8.17 -26.70
CA GLN A 352 20.24 8.06 -27.24
C GLN A 352 21.26 7.48 -26.25
N LEU A 353 20.91 7.38 -24.96
CA LEU A 353 21.82 6.91 -23.93
C LEU A 353 22.04 5.40 -24.05
N GLN A 354 23.29 4.99 -23.84
CA GLN A 354 23.74 3.61 -23.90
C GLN A 354 24.40 3.18 -22.59
N TYR A 355 24.55 1.87 -22.43
CA TYR A 355 25.33 1.30 -21.33
C TYR A 355 26.70 1.98 -21.22
N GLY A 356 27.05 2.44 -20.02
CA GLY A 356 28.33 3.07 -19.73
C GLY A 356 28.36 4.59 -19.85
N ASP A 357 27.34 5.24 -20.42
CA ASP A 357 27.26 6.69 -20.49
C ASP A 357 27.17 7.32 -19.09
N LEU A 358 27.74 8.51 -18.92
CA LEU A 358 27.63 9.27 -17.67
C LEU A 358 26.43 10.19 -17.75
N VAL A 359 25.55 10.12 -16.74
CA VAL A 359 24.35 10.94 -16.61
C VAL A 359 24.38 11.67 -15.28
N MET A 360 24.12 12.96 -15.32
CA MET A 360 23.91 13.80 -14.15
C MET A 360 22.42 14.10 -14.02
N VAL A 361 21.82 13.67 -12.92
CA VAL A 361 20.41 13.88 -12.60
C VAL A 361 20.32 15.07 -11.65
N GLU A 362 19.53 16.09 -12.01
CA GLU A 362 19.36 17.31 -11.21
C GLU A 362 17.90 17.52 -10.82
N ASN A 363 17.66 17.82 -9.54
CA ASN A 363 16.36 18.17 -8.96
C ASN A 363 15.27 17.08 -9.12
N PHE A 364 15.62 15.83 -8.83
CA PHE A 364 14.65 14.73 -8.78
C PHE A 364 14.28 14.41 -7.34
N ALA A 365 13.04 14.01 -7.10
CA ALA A 365 12.58 13.63 -5.77
C ALA A 365 12.67 12.11 -5.56
N VAL A 366 13.12 11.70 -4.37
CA VAL A 366 13.13 10.29 -3.95
C VAL A 366 11.71 9.78 -3.79
N GLN A 367 11.31 8.79 -4.58
CA GLN A 367 10.00 8.14 -4.52
C GLN A 367 10.00 6.90 -3.63
N LYS A 368 11.11 6.15 -3.62
CA LYS A 368 11.26 4.91 -2.87
C LYS A 368 12.72 4.75 -2.45
N VAL A 369 12.92 4.22 -1.24
CA VAL A 369 14.23 3.80 -0.72
C VAL A 369 14.19 2.29 -0.53
N ASP A 370 15.15 1.59 -1.13
CA ASP A 370 15.31 0.13 -1.05
C ASP A 370 16.69 -0.17 -0.42
N LYS A 371 16.69 -0.25 0.91
CA LYS A 371 17.92 -0.47 1.70
C LYS A 371 18.55 -1.83 1.44
N GLU A 372 17.76 -2.87 1.14
CA GLU A 372 18.28 -4.22 0.86
C GLU A 372 19.03 -4.27 -0.47
N ARG A 373 18.59 -3.48 -1.46
CA ARG A 373 19.21 -3.43 -2.79
C ARG A 373 20.24 -2.31 -2.95
N ASN A 374 20.52 -1.55 -1.89
CA ASN A 374 21.37 -0.36 -1.94
C ASN A 374 20.95 0.59 -3.09
N ALA A 375 19.65 0.86 -3.17
CA ALA A 375 19.06 1.58 -4.27
C ALA A 375 17.95 2.56 -3.85
N ILE A 376 17.79 3.64 -4.61
CA ILE A 376 16.65 4.56 -4.52
C ILE A 376 15.99 4.71 -5.88
N GLN A 377 14.68 5.00 -5.89
CA GLN A 377 13.97 5.41 -7.08
C GLN A 377 13.72 6.90 -7.02
N LEU A 378 14.12 7.60 -8.06
CA LEU A 378 13.96 9.03 -8.28
C LEU A 378 12.85 9.25 -9.31
N ALA A 379 12.09 10.33 -9.18
CA ALA A 379 11.17 10.81 -10.22
C ALA A 379 11.14 12.34 -10.23
N LEU A 380 10.51 12.94 -11.24
CA LEU A 380 10.38 14.39 -11.31
C LEU A 380 9.62 14.95 -10.09
N GLY A 381 10.27 15.83 -9.33
CA GLY A 381 9.67 16.52 -8.19
C GLY A 381 9.31 17.96 -8.52
N GLN A 382 8.02 18.30 -8.61
CA GLN A 382 7.55 19.67 -8.82
C GLN A 382 6.41 19.98 -7.83
N GLY A 383 6.64 20.92 -6.89
CA GLY A 383 5.60 21.46 -6.01
C GLY A 383 4.81 20.40 -5.21
N SER A 384 3.57 20.72 -4.84
CA SER A 384 2.68 19.83 -4.07
C SER A 384 2.22 18.57 -4.84
N ASN A 385 2.55 18.45 -6.14
CA ASN A 385 2.16 17.35 -7.01
C ASN A 385 3.40 16.70 -7.64
N LEU A 386 4.03 15.77 -6.91
CA LEU A 386 5.10 14.91 -7.43
C LEU A 386 4.58 14.13 -8.65
N THR A 387 5.05 14.45 -9.85
CA THR A 387 4.74 13.69 -11.06
C THR A 387 5.53 12.38 -11.02
N ARG A 388 4.84 11.23 -11.15
CA ARG A 388 5.48 9.90 -11.05
C ARG A 388 6.22 9.47 -12.32
N ALA A 389 6.29 10.35 -13.32
CA ALA A 389 6.91 10.11 -14.61
C ALA A 389 8.44 10.23 -14.55
N TYR A 390 9.09 9.65 -15.54
CA TYR A 390 10.54 9.63 -15.72
C TYR A 390 11.28 9.02 -14.53
N GLN A 391 10.82 7.85 -14.09
CA GLN A 391 11.45 7.14 -12.99
C GLN A 391 12.90 6.79 -13.34
N ILE A 392 13.82 7.04 -12.42
CA ILE A 392 15.23 6.66 -12.52
C ILE A 392 15.56 5.82 -11.29
N GLU A 393 16.15 4.65 -11.49
CA GLU A 393 16.68 3.86 -10.39
C GLU A 393 18.16 4.17 -10.21
N LEU A 394 18.57 4.57 -9.02
CA LEU A 394 19.97 4.76 -8.68
C LEU A 394 20.40 3.61 -7.75
N ARG A 395 21.52 2.97 -8.07
CA ARG A 395 22.05 1.79 -7.37
C ARG A 395 23.49 2.01 -6.91
N GLY A 396 23.93 1.18 -5.97
CA GLY A 396 25.29 1.21 -5.43
C GLY A 396 25.45 2.22 -4.30
N LEU A 397 24.35 2.61 -3.65
CA LEU A 397 24.37 3.56 -2.54
C LEU A 397 24.90 2.94 -1.26
N ASP A 398 25.69 3.71 -0.52
CA ASP A 398 26.12 3.36 0.84
C ASP A 398 25.23 4.09 1.86
N PHE A 399 24.17 3.41 2.32
CA PHE A 399 23.24 3.96 3.30
C PHE A 399 23.83 4.12 4.70
N GLU A 400 25.05 3.62 4.96
CA GLU A 400 25.78 3.93 6.20
C GLU A 400 26.41 5.33 6.15
N ARG A 401 26.71 5.84 4.95
CA ARG A 401 27.32 7.16 4.72
C ARG A 401 26.29 8.25 4.44
N GLU A 402 25.28 7.94 3.63
CA GLU A 402 24.27 8.90 3.18
C GLU A 402 22.86 8.38 3.46
N MET A 403 22.01 9.21 4.09
CA MET A 403 20.61 8.89 4.32
C MET A 403 19.74 9.57 3.29
N TYR A 404 18.90 8.79 2.61
CA TYR A 404 17.87 9.30 1.71
C TYR A 404 16.48 9.07 2.31
N PHE A 405 15.58 10.04 2.15
CA PHE A 405 14.20 9.96 2.62
C PHE A 405 13.22 10.17 1.47
N ARG A 406 12.07 9.49 1.53
CA ARG A 406 11.01 9.70 0.52
C ARG A 406 10.56 11.18 0.52
N GLY A 407 10.49 11.77 -0.66
CA GLY A 407 10.17 13.19 -0.88
C GLY A 407 11.37 14.12 -0.84
N GLU A 408 12.55 13.63 -0.43
CA GLU A 408 13.80 14.40 -0.51
C GLU A 408 14.12 14.76 -1.96
N ILE A 409 14.54 16.00 -2.19
CA ILE A 409 14.99 16.46 -3.49
C ILE A 409 16.49 16.23 -3.58
N VAL A 410 16.88 15.35 -4.49
CA VAL A 410 18.28 15.16 -4.89
C VAL A 410 18.62 16.29 -5.84
N GLU A 411 19.34 17.30 -5.32
CA GLU A 411 19.76 18.47 -6.09
C GLU A 411 20.62 18.05 -7.28
N ARG A 412 21.55 17.13 -7.04
CA ARG A 412 22.52 16.69 -8.03
C ARG A 412 23.09 15.32 -7.69
N ILE A 413 23.06 14.40 -8.65
CA ILE A 413 23.75 13.11 -8.54
C ILE A 413 24.28 12.65 -9.89
N VAL A 414 25.44 12.02 -9.89
CA VAL A 414 26.07 11.48 -11.11
C VAL A 414 26.05 9.96 -11.05
N GLY A 415 25.63 9.34 -12.13
CA GLY A 415 25.65 7.90 -12.27
C GLY A 415 26.00 7.46 -13.69
N ARG A 416 26.52 6.25 -13.79
CA ARG A 416 26.79 5.57 -15.06
C ARG A 416 25.57 4.76 -15.46
N VAL A 417 25.15 4.85 -16.72
CA VAL A 417 24.03 4.06 -17.24
C VAL A 417 24.35 2.58 -17.14
N TRP A 418 23.58 1.89 -16.31
CA TRP A 418 23.64 0.45 -16.13
C TRP A 418 22.64 -0.28 -17.02
N LYS A 419 21.41 0.26 -17.14
CA LYS A 419 20.38 -0.27 -18.04
C LYS A 419 19.45 0.85 -18.52
N THR A 420 18.96 0.73 -19.73
CA THR A 420 17.84 1.55 -20.24
C THR A 420 16.51 0.85 -20.04
N ARG A 421 15.39 1.59 -20.09
CA ARG A 421 14.04 1.00 -20.11
C ARG A 421 13.85 0.01 -21.25
N ASN A 422 14.35 0.35 -22.45
CA ASN A 422 14.18 -0.52 -23.61
C ASN A 422 14.90 -1.86 -23.41
N GLU A 423 16.11 -1.85 -22.86
CA GLU A 423 16.83 -3.07 -22.49
C GLU A 423 16.07 -3.88 -21.42
N GLN A 424 15.49 -3.22 -20.41
CA GLN A 424 14.72 -3.89 -19.36
C GLN A 424 13.46 -4.59 -19.90
N LEU A 425 12.71 -3.91 -20.76
CA LEU A 425 11.53 -4.47 -21.43
C LEU A 425 11.91 -5.59 -22.39
N THR A 426 12.95 -5.39 -23.20
CA THR A 426 13.47 -6.40 -24.13
C THR A 426 13.94 -7.65 -23.40
N ASN A 427 14.65 -7.49 -22.27
CA ASN A 427 15.08 -8.62 -21.45
C ASN A 427 13.89 -9.36 -20.83
N SER A 428 12.86 -8.64 -20.40
CA SER A 428 11.62 -9.24 -19.86
C SER A 428 10.87 -10.02 -20.94
N ALA A 429 10.75 -9.49 -22.16
CA ALA A 429 10.15 -10.18 -23.29
C ALA A 429 10.97 -11.41 -23.72
N ARG A 430 12.30 -11.31 -23.72
CA ARG A 430 13.22 -12.41 -24.06
C ARG A 430 13.08 -13.60 -23.11
N GLN A 431 12.87 -13.35 -21.82
CA GLN A 431 12.64 -14.39 -20.80
C GLN A 431 11.35 -15.20 -21.04
N LEU A 432 10.43 -14.72 -21.86
CA LEU A 432 9.21 -15.44 -22.24
C LEU A 432 9.44 -16.44 -23.38
N GLU A 433 10.65 -16.48 -23.92
CA GLU A 433 11.08 -17.36 -25.02
C GLU A 433 10.09 -17.33 -26.20
N PRO A 434 9.89 -16.16 -26.84
CA PRO A 434 8.90 -15.99 -27.89
C PRO A 434 9.20 -16.85 -29.11
N SER A 435 8.13 -17.36 -29.72
CA SER A 435 8.20 -18.11 -30.99
C SER A 435 8.39 -17.20 -32.22
N PHE A 436 8.71 -15.93 -32.03
CA PHE A 436 8.79 -14.89 -33.07
C PHE A 436 9.97 -13.96 -32.80
N ASP A 437 10.39 -13.23 -33.84
CA ASP A 437 11.50 -12.28 -33.76
C ASP A 437 11.11 -11.05 -32.93
N LEU A 438 11.79 -10.84 -31.80
CA LEU A 438 11.61 -9.67 -30.94
C LEU A 438 12.27 -8.40 -31.48
N THR A 439 13.15 -8.50 -32.47
CA THR A 439 13.86 -7.36 -33.06
C THR A 439 13.14 -6.76 -34.27
N GLY A 440 12.16 -7.49 -34.81
CA GLY A 440 11.34 -7.01 -35.91
C GLY A 440 10.34 -5.95 -35.47
N ALA A 441 10.00 -5.02 -36.37
CA ALA A 441 8.98 -3.99 -36.14
C ALA A 441 7.55 -4.55 -36.03
N LYS A 442 7.34 -5.81 -36.46
CA LYS A 442 6.03 -6.47 -36.49
C LYS A 442 6.14 -7.92 -36.02
N ILE A 443 5.04 -8.42 -35.45
CA ILE A 443 4.86 -9.79 -34.98
C ILE A 443 3.73 -10.42 -35.80
N THR A 444 4.00 -11.56 -36.44
CA THR A 444 2.98 -12.28 -37.22
C THR A 444 2.48 -13.50 -36.46
N LEU A 445 1.18 -13.53 -36.21
CA LEU A 445 0.41 -14.60 -35.57
C LEU A 445 -0.53 -15.22 -36.62
N ASP A 446 -0.03 -16.19 -37.37
CA ASP A 446 -0.74 -16.82 -38.49
C ASP A 446 -1.23 -15.79 -39.53
N ASP A 447 -2.52 -15.42 -39.51
CA ASP A 447 -3.16 -14.44 -40.39
C ASP A 447 -3.18 -13.01 -39.84
N LEU A 448 -2.82 -12.81 -38.57
CA LEU A 448 -2.82 -11.52 -37.89
C LEU A 448 -1.39 -10.96 -37.79
N THR A 449 -1.15 -9.73 -38.28
CA THR A 449 0.15 -9.06 -38.15
C THR A 449 0.02 -7.82 -37.26
N LEU A 450 0.71 -7.86 -36.12
CA LEU A 450 0.66 -6.84 -35.08
C LEU A 450 1.95 -6.01 -35.05
N PRO A 451 1.93 -4.74 -34.63
CA PRO A 451 3.14 -3.98 -34.34
C PRO A 451 3.88 -4.57 -33.14
N ASN A 452 5.21 -4.48 -33.14
CA ASN A 452 5.99 -4.86 -31.96
C ASN A 452 5.82 -3.77 -30.87
N PRO A 453 5.30 -4.11 -29.68
CA PRO A 453 5.07 -3.12 -28.64
C PRO A 453 6.36 -2.48 -28.15
N LEU A 454 7.50 -3.19 -28.21
CA LEU A 454 8.81 -2.66 -27.80
C LEU A 454 9.32 -1.55 -28.72
N GLU A 455 8.89 -1.55 -29.99
CA GLU A 455 9.27 -0.53 -30.97
C GLU A 455 8.30 0.67 -30.97
N ARG A 456 7.07 0.49 -30.48
CA ARG A 456 5.99 1.50 -30.62
C ARG A 456 5.55 2.19 -29.33
N TYR A 457 5.81 1.61 -28.16
CA TYR A 457 5.34 2.20 -26.89
C TYR A 457 5.84 3.62 -26.66
N ASN A 458 7.05 3.95 -27.14
CA ASN A 458 7.64 5.27 -26.91
C ASN A 458 6.89 6.36 -27.68
N ASP A 459 6.44 6.09 -28.91
CA ASP A 459 5.64 7.03 -29.71
C ASP A 459 4.28 7.29 -29.04
N LEU A 460 3.69 6.26 -28.42
CA LEU A 460 2.41 6.39 -27.72
C LEU A 460 2.50 7.31 -26.50
N LEU A 461 3.66 7.46 -25.87
CA LEU A 461 3.84 8.39 -24.74
C LEU A 461 3.71 9.87 -25.17
N ASP A 462 3.86 10.18 -26.46
CA ASP A 462 3.71 11.52 -27.03
C ASP A 462 2.26 11.87 -27.42
N ILE A 463 1.34 10.92 -27.29
CA ILE A 463 -0.08 11.14 -27.61
C ILE A 463 -0.74 12.00 -26.52
N THR A 464 -1.61 12.91 -26.96
CA THR A 464 -2.54 13.65 -26.11
C THR A 464 -3.97 13.26 -26.47
N LEU A 465 -4.78 12.89 -25.47
CA LEU A 465 -6.18 12.54 -25.66
C LEU A 465 -7.08 13.39 -24.75
N ASP A 466 -8.29 13.68 -25.25
CA ASP A 466 -9.41 14.13 -24.44
C ASP A 466 -10.13 12.89 -23.89
N SER A 467 -10.50 12.91 -22.61
CA SER A 467 -11.01 11.77 -21.86
C SER A 467 -11.82 12.23 -20.63
N SER A 468 -12.12 11.30 -19.72
CA SER A 468 -12.74 11.54 -18.43
C SER A 468 -11.81 11.24 -17.23
N LEU A 469 -11.86 12.12 -16.24
CA LEU A 469 -11.22 11.98 -14.93
C LEU A 469 -12.26 11.61 -13.88
N SER A 470 -11.93 10.63 -13.05
CA SER A 470 -12.67 10.27 -11.85
C SER A 470 -11.70 9.87 -10.73
N THR A 471 -12.23 9.70 -9.51
CA THR A 471 -11.52 8.92 -8.51
C THR A 471 -11.36 7.50 -9.04
N ILE A 472 -10.16 6.95 -9.00
CA ILE A 472 -9.83 5.58 -9.41
C ILE A 472 -9.16 4.83 -8.26
N HIS A 473 -9.38 3.53 -8.19
CA HIS A 473 -8.67 2.63 -7.28
C HIS A 473 -7.17 2.61 -7.60
N GLY A 474 -6.82 2.57 -8.89
CA GLY A 474 -5.44 2.59 -9.40
C GLY A 474 -4.71 1.23 -9.36
N ASP A 475 -5.40 0.18 -8.93
CA ASP A 475 -4.92 -1.22 -8.90
C ASP A 475 -6.10 -2.21 -8.84
N LEU A 476 -7.19 -1.94 -9.56
CA LEU A 476 -8.41 -2.75 -9.49
C LEU A 476 -8.23 -4.09 -10.21
N HIS A 477 -7.87 -5.13 -9.48
CA HIS A 477 -7.76 -6.51 -9.98
C HIS A 477 -8.59 -7.47 -9.12
N LEU A 478 -8.81 -8.71 -9.58
CA LEU A 478 -9.69 -9.67 -8.91
C LEU A 478 -9.31 -9.96 -7.45
N GLY A 479 -8.03 -9.86 -7.11
CA GLY A 479 -7.53 -9.98 -5.73
C GLY A 479 -7.86 -8.81 -4.79
N ASN A 480 -8.16 -7.61 -5.30
CA ASN A 480 -8.48 -6.41 -4.50
C ASN A 480 -10.01 -6.21 -4.37
N ILE A 481 -10.77 -7.15 -4.90
CA ILE A 481 -12.23 -7.19 -4.81
C ILE A 481 -12.59 -8.37 -3.92
N MET A 482 -13.23 -8.08 -2.80
CA MET A 482 -13.72 -9.08 -1.85
C MET A 482 -15.23 -9.25 -2.01
N ILE A 483 -15.71 -10.46 -1.76
CA ILE A 483 -17.14 -10.80 -1.81
C ILE A 483 -17.71 -10.79 -0.39
N GLY A 484 -18.58 -9.82 -0.14
CA GLY A 484 -19.33 -9.64 1.11
C GLY A 484 -20.65 -10.42 1.14
N PRO A 485 -21.54 -10.13 2.10
CA PRO A 485 -22.81 -10.83 2.24
C PRO A 485 -23.70 -10.55 1.04
N GLN A 486 -24.51 -11.53 0.64
CA GLN A 486 -25.39 -11.44 -0.53
C GLN A 486 -24.61 -11.06 -1.81
N ASP A 487 -23.38 -11.55 -1.94
CA ASP A 487 -22.46 -11.23 -3.04
C ASP A 487 -22.19 -9.72 -3.23
N SER A 488 -22.27 -8.90 -2.18
CA SER A 488 -21.89 -7.49 -2.27
C SER A 488 -20.39 -7.32 -2.59
N ALA A 489 -20.04 -6.32 -3.41
CA ALA A 489 -18.66 -6.02 -3.74
C ALA A 489 -18.01 -5.13 -2.65
N LEU A 490 -16.82 -5.52 -2.19
CA LEU A 490 -16.04 -4.79 -1.19
C LEU A 490 -14.63 -4.54 -1.76
N LEU A 491 -14.20 -3.29 -1.81
CA LEU A 491 -12.86 -2.93 -2.31
C LEU A 491 -11.87 -2.82 -1.15
N ILE A 492 -10.64 -3.28 -1.37
CA ILE A 492 -9.52 -3.19 -0.42
C ILE A 492 -8.23 -2.79 -1.16
N ASP A 493 -7.19 -2.41 -0.41
CA ASP A 493 -5.91 -1.95 -0.97
C ASP A 493 -6.00 -0.61 -1.72
N PHE A 494 -6.36 0.45 -0.99
CA PHE A 494 -6.44 1.81 -1.54
C PHE A 494 -5.07 2.49 -1.67
N GLY A 495 -3.98 1.71 -1.65
CA GLY A 495 -2.61 2.21 -1.71
C GLY A 495 -2.30 2.97 -3.00
N ARG A 496 -3.10 2.80 -4.05
CA ARG A 496 -2.94 3.51 -5.33
C ARG A 496 -4.07 4.47 -5.68
N THR A 497 -5.04 4.65 -4.79
CA THR A 497 -6.21 5.48 -5.07
C THR A 497 -5.82 6.94 -5.28
N ARG A 498 -6.37 7.53 -6.34
CA ARG A 498 -6.09 8.90 -6.78
C ARG A 498 -7.19 9.39 -7.72
N GLU A 499 -7.13 10.65 -8.10
CA GLU A 499 -7.77 11.10 -9.35
C GLU A 499 -6.95 10.60 -10.54
N GLY A 500 -7.62 10.06 -11.56
CA GLY A 500 -6.96 9.57 -12.76
C GLY A 500 -7.93 9.29 -13.88
N HIS A 501 -7.39 8.84 -15.01
CA HIS A 501 -8.17 8.44 -16.18
C HIS A 501 -9.17 7.33 -15.81
N THR A 502 -10.46 7.56 -15.98
CA THR A 502 -11.56 6.69 -15.53
C THR A 502 -11.44 5.24 -16.01
N ILE A 503 -11.00 5.01 -17.25
CA ILE A 503 -10.91 3.68 -17.85
C ILE A 503 -9.78 2.82 -17.26
N PHE A 504 -8.83 3.44 -16.54
CA PHE A 504 -7.66 2.76 -15.98
C PHE A 504 -8.03 1.54 -15.11
N ASP A 505 -9.02 1.68 -14.23
CA ASP A 505 -9.45 0.61 -13.34
C ASP A 505 -10.08 -0.56 -14.12
N TRP A 506 -10.90 -0.25 -15.12
CA TRP A 506 -11.60 -1.26 -15.92
C TRP A 506 -10.64 -2.06 -16.78
N VAL A 507 -9.63 -1.42 -17.37
CA VAL A 507 -8.57 -2.12 -18.11
C VAL A 507 -7.70 -2.97 -17.19
N THR A 508 -7.41 -2.50 -15.98
CA THR A 508 -6.68 -3.29 -14.98
C THR A 508 -7.48 -4.54 -14.57
N LEU A 509 -8.80 -4.40 -14.43
CA LEU A 509 -9.70 -5.51 -14.14
C LEU A 509 -9.80 -6.49 -15.31
N GLU A 510 -9.91 -5.98 -16.55
CA GLU A 510 -9.92 -6.80 -17.77
C GLU A 510 -8.66 -7.66 -17.89
N ILE A 511 -7.48 -7.08 -17.62
CA ILE A 511 -6.21 -7.82 -17.62
C ILE A 511 -6.21 -8.95 -16.58
N SER A 512 -6.75 -8.70 -15.39
CA SER A 512 -6.86 -9.74 -14.35
C SER A 512 -7.84 -10.84 -14.76
N LEU A 513 -8.97 -10.50 -15.40
CA LEU A 513 -9.93 -11.47 -15.94
C LEU A 513 -9.32 -12.29 -17.08
N LEU A 514 -8.58 -11.66 -17.98
CA LEU A 514 -7.86 -12.35 -19.05
C LEU A 514 -6.84 -13.34 -18.49
N SER A 515 -6.06 -12.92 -17.50
CA SER A 515 -5.03 -13.74 -16.85
C SER A 515 -5.61 -14.91 -16.05
N ASP A 516 -6.58 -14.63 -15.18
CA ASP A 516 -6.94 -15.56 -14.10
C ASP A 516 -8.21 -16.37 -14.43
N TYR A 517 -9.00 -15.92 -15.41
CA TYR A 517 -10.23 -16.58 -15.84
C TYR A 517 -10.14 -17.07 -17.29
N ILE A 518 -9.94 -16.18 -18.27
CA ILE A 518 -10.00 -16.54 -19.70
C ILE A 518 -8.89 -17.53 -20.09
N LEU A 519 -7.66 -17.37 -19.58
CA LEU A 519 -6.56 -18.30 -19.88
C LEU A 519 -6.81 -19.74 -19.42
N SER A 520 -7.72 -19.96 -18.47
CA SER A 520 -8.06 -21.32 -18.01
C SER A 520 -8.79 -22.17 -19.07
N PHE A 521 -9.30 -21.54 -20.14
CA PHE A 521 -10.04 -22.17 -21.23
C PHE A 521 -9.18 -22.47 -22.47
N VAL A 522 -7.87 -22.19 -22.43
CA VAL A 522 -6.94 -22.41 -23.55
C VAL A 522 -5.69 -23.18 -23.11
N PRO A 523 -4.94 -23.82 -24.03
CA PRO A 523 -3.69 -24.47 -23.70
C PRO A 523 -2.66 -23.48 -23.13
N GLU A 524 -1.79 -23.92 -22.22
CA GLU A 524 -0.71 -23.07 -21.71
C GLU A 524 0.28 -22.67 -22.80
N GLY A 525 0.90 -21.50 -22.63
CA GLY A 525 1.99 -21.03 -23.46
C GLY A 525 1.53 -20.12 -24.61
N TRP A 526 2.46 -19.84 -25.53
CA TRP A 526 2.20 -19.00 -26.70
C TRP A 526 1.03 -19.46 -27.58
N SER A 527 0.70 -20.76 -27.59
CA SER A 527 -0.42 -21.28 -28.38
C SER A 527 -1.77 -20.78 -27.85
N GLY A 528 -2.03 -20.89 -26.53
CA GLY A 528 -3.25 -20.35 -25.94
C GLY A 528 -3.30 -18.84 -25.97
N ALA A 529 -2.17 -18.17 -25.71
CA ALA A 529 -2.08 -16.72 -25.84
C ALA A 529 -2.48 -16.24 -27.25
N LYS A 530 -2.01 -16.92 -28.31
CA LYS A 530 -2.42 -16.62 -29.70
C LYS A 530 -3.92 -16.81 -29.93
N GLN A 531 -4.49 -17.91 -29.44
CA GLN A 531 -5.93 -18.19 -29.59
C GLN A 531 -6.78 -17.08 -28.96
N VAL A 532 -6.42 -16.63 -27.75
CA VAL A 532 -7.12 -15.52 -27.07
C VAL A 532 -6.99 -14.23 -27.88
N ILE A 533 -5.79 -13.91 -28.38
CA ILE A 533 -5.55 -12.67 -29.14
C ILE A 533 -6.28 -12.65 -30.48
N GLN A 534 -6.30 -13.76 -31.20
CA GLN A 534 -7.07 -13.89 -32.43
C GLN A 534 -8.58 -13.79 -32.17
N ALA A 535 -9.07 -14.33 -31.04
CA ALA A 535 -10.46 -14.20 -30.64
C ALA A 535 -10.82 -12.76 -30.27
N LEU A 536 -9.94 -12.06 -29.53
CA LEU A 536 -10.12 -10.65 -29.17
C LEU A 536 -10.10 -9.73 -30.40
N ALA A 537 -9.18 -9.95 -31.35
CA ALA A 537 -9.14 -9.18 -32.60
C ALA A 537 -10.44 -9.32 -33.40
N LYS A 538 -11.05 -10.52 -33.42
CA LYS A 538 -12.36 -10.73 -34.03
C LYS A 538 -13.48 -10.06 -33.22
N LEU A 539 -13.43 -10.15 -31.89
CA LEU A 539 -14.39 -9.53 -30.98
C LEU A 539 -14.43 -8.00 -31.16
N ASN A 540 -13.27 -7.34 -31.22
CA ASN A 540 -13.14 -5.88 -31.40
C ASN A 540 -13.84 -5.37 -32.67
N HIS A 541 -13.85 -6.19 -33.73
CA HIS A 541 -14.47 -5.86 -35.01
C HIS A 541 -15.86 -6.49 -35.20
N ASN A 542 -16.47 -7.06 -34.14
CA ASN A 542 -17.75 -7.78 -34.19
C ASN A 542 -17.80 -8.90 -35.24
N VAL A 543 -16.66 -9.54 -35.50
CA VAL A 543 -16.52 -10.67 -36.41
C VAL A 543 -16.79 -11.98 -35.65
N PRO A 544 -17.50 -12.96 -36.24
CA PRO A 544 -17.73 -14.26 -35.60
C PRO A 544 -16.42 -14.93 -35.16
N ILE A 545 -16.36 -15.26 -33.87
CA ILE A 545 -15.20 -15.93 -33.26
C ILE A 545 -15.32 -17.43 -33.55
N GLN A 546 -14.32 -17.99 -34.23
CA GLN A 546 -14.21 -19.43 -34.45
C GLN A 546 -13.27 -20.02 -33.40
N THR A 547 -13.82 -20.42 -32.25
CA THR A 547 -13.08 -21.04 -31.13
C THR A 547 -13.96 -22.08 -30.42
N SER A 548 -13.47 -22.68 -29.32
CA SER A 548 -14.27 -23.59 -28.50
C SER A 548 -15.49 -22.87 -27.90
N PRO A 549 -16.64 -23.57 -27.74
CA PRO A 549 -17.83 -22.99 -27.11
C PRO A 549 -17.56 -22.43 -25.71
N GLU A 550 -16.67 -23.08 -24.95
CA GLU A 550 -16.30 -22.67 -23.59
C GLU A 550 -15.51 -21.35 -23.59
N LEU A 551 -14.55 -21.17 -24.51
CA LEU A 551 -13.82 -19.92 -24.64
C LEU A 551 -14.73 -18.81 -25.16
N GLN A 552 -15.61 -19.13 -26.11
CA GLN A 552 -16.58 -18.16 -26.65
C GLN A 552 -17.53 -17.65 -25.56
N ASP A 553 -18.03 -18.54 -24.70
CA ASP A 553 -18.83 -18.16 -23.55
C ASP A 553 -18.01 -17.29 -22.60
N ALA A 554 -16.81 -17.72 -22.20
CA ALA A 554 -15.93 -16.96 -21.30
C ALA A 554 -15.63 -15.54 -21.80
N LEU A 555 -15.44 -15.35 -23.11
CA LEU A 555 -15.19 -14.03 -23.72
C LEU A 555 -16.37 -13.05 -23.58
N THR A 556 -17.58 -13.50 -23.25
CA THR A 556 -18.69 -12.59 -22.94
C THR A 556 -18.41 -11.73 -21.70
N VAL A 557 -17.50 -12.15 -20.83
CA VAL A 557 -17.01 -11.33 -19.71
C VAL A 557 -16.26 -10.11 -20.22
N VAL A 558 -15.43 -10.26 -21.26
CA VAL A 558 -14.73 -9.15 -21.92
C VAL A 558 -15.75 -8.21 -22.56
N THR A 559 -16.75 -8.75 -23.26
CA THR A 559 -17.84 -7.94 -23.82
C THR A 559 -18.58 -7.13 -22.74
N THR A 560 -18.80 -7.71 -21.56
CA THR A 560 -19.45 -7.01 -20.43
C THR A 560 -18.57 -5.87 -19.92
N ILE A 561 -17.26 -6.08 -19.80
CA ILE A 561 -16.31 -5.01 -19.44
C ILE A 561 -16.30 -3.91 -20.51
N HIS A 562 -16.30 -4.26 -21.81
CA HIS A 562 -16.38 -3.30 -22.91
C HIS A 562 -17.67 -2.47 -22.86
N GLN A 563 -18.81 -3.07 -22.49
CA GLN A 563 -20.07 -2.35 -22.29
C GLN A 563 -20.01 -1.36 -21.13
N ILE A 564 -19.32 -1.69 -20.04
CA ILE A 564 -19.10 -0.79 -18.90
C ILE A 564 -18.18 0.36 -19.32
N ILE A 565 -17.06 0.04 -19.96
CA ILE A 565 -16.08 1.02 -20.47
C ILE A 565 -16.77 2.00 -21.43
N ALA A 566 -17.62 1.51 -22.33
CA ALA A 566 -18.38 2.33 -23.26
C ALA A 566 -19.33 3.34 -22.59
N GLN A 567 -19.66 3.19 -21.30
CA GLN A 567 -20.42 4.22 -20.56
C GLN A 567 -19.60 5.47 -20.23
N HIS A 568 -18.28 5.39 -20.36
CA HIS A 568 -17.33 6.41 -19.93
C HIS A 568 -16.35 6.86 -21.03
N LEU A 569 -16.45 6.28 -22.22
CA LEU A 569 -15.57 6.58 -23.36
C LEU A 569 -16.17 7.66 -24.25
N ASP A 570 -15.33 8.61 -24.66
CA ASP A 570 -15.59 9.47 -25.81
C ASP A 570 -14.96 8.87 -27.08
N SER A 571 -13.78 8.24 -26.97
CA SER A 571 -13.13 7.48 -28.04
C SER A 571 -12.49 6.19 -27.55
N TRP A 572 -12.64 5.10 -28.32
CA TRP A 572 -11.95 3.83 -28.06
C TRP A 572 -10.41 3.95 -28.10
N MET A 573 -9.86 5.03 -28.66
CA MET A 573 -8.43 5.33 -28.57
C MET A 573 -7.96 5.41 -27.10
N GLU A 574 -8.78 5.96 -26.19
CA GLU A 574 -8.46 6.05 -24.76
C GLU A 574 -8.28 4.67 -24.13
N TYR A 575 -9.20 3.74 -24.47
CA TYR A 575 -9.17 2.36 -24.02
C TYR A 575 -7.93 1.62 -24.54
N TYR A 576 -7.65 1.68 -25.85
CA TYR A 576 -6.53 0.95 -26.43
C TYR A 576 -5.18 1.52 -25.98
N LEU A 577 -5.07 2.84 -25.75
CA LEU A 577 -3.88 3.44 -25.15
C LEU A 577 -3.64 2.90 -23.73
N ALA A 578 -4.68 2.86 -22.90
CA ALA A 578 -4.61 2.30 -21.55
C ALA A 578 -4.22 0.81 -21.58
N LEU A 579 -4.88 0.03 -22.44
CA LEU A 579 -4.65 -1.40 -22.60
C LEU A 579 -3.21 -1.70 -23.03
N ALA A 580 -2.67 -0.92 -23.98
CA ALA A 580 -1.30 -1.06 -24.46
C ALA A 580 -0.27 -0.93 -23.31
N PHE A 581 -0.38 0.14 -22.49
CA PHE A 581 0.58 0.38 -21.41
C PHE A 581 0.39 -0.55 -20.20
N ILE A 582 -0.85 -0.80 -19.79
CA ILE A 582 -1.10 -1.64 -18.60
C ILE A 582 -0.72 -3.10 -18.90
N SER A 583 -0.99 -3.61 -20.10
CA SER A 583 -0.54 -4.95 -20.50
C SER A 583 0.99 -5.04 -20.69
N LEU A 584 1.63 -4.02 -21.29
CA LEU A 584 3.09 -3.97 -21.41
C LEU A 584 3.77 -3.97 -20.04
N ARG A 585 3.21 -3.23 -19.08
CA ARG A 585 3.64 -3.28 -17.69
C ARG A 585 3.43 -4.67 -17.08
N ALA A 586 2.23 -5.24 -17.23
CA ALA A 586 1.88 -6.53 -16.61
C ALA A 586 2.82 -7.67 -17.05
N MET A 587 3.30 -7.62 -18.29
CA MET A 587 4.32 -8.53 -18.83
C MET A 587 5.65 -8.52 -18.04
N THR A 588 5.93 -7.49 -17.25
CA THR A 588 7.15 -7.40 -16.40
C THR A 588 6.97 -7.95 -14.99
N TRP A 589 5.75 -8.31 -14.58
CA TRP A 589 5.46 -8.72 -13.20
C TRP A 589 5.94 -10.15 -12.92
N GLN A 590 6.91 -10.30 -12.04
CA GLN A 590 7.51 -11.61 -11.71
C GLN A 590 6.57 -12.57 -10.98
N THR A 591 5.55 -12.05 -10.29
CA THR A 591 4.54 -12.85 -9.61
C THR A 591 3.43 -13.35 -10.54
N MET A 592 3.34 -12.80 -11.75
CA MET A 592 2.41 -13.25 -12.78
C MET A 592 2.98 -14.49 -13.49
N SER A 593 2.12 -15.46 -13.80
CA SER A 593 2.54 -16.70 -14.49
C SER A 593 3.18 -16.40 -15.85
N THR A 594 4.09 -17.26 -16.31
CA THR A 594 4.71 -17.11 -17.65
C THR A 594 3.65 -17.07 -18.75
N ASN A 595 2.60 -17.90 -18.65
CA ASN A 595 1.49 -17.94 -19.61
C ASN A 595 0.74 -16.59 -19.66
N SER A 596 0.41 -16.03 -18.50
CA SER A 596 -0.22 -14.72 -18.40
C SER A 596 0.68 -13.62 -18.98
N ARG A 597 1.98 -13.62 -18.68
CA ARG A 597 2.94 -12.64 -19.22
C ARG A 597 3.08 -12.71 -20.74
N GLN A 598 3.02 -13.92 -21.32
CA GLN A 598 3.00 -14.13 -22.77
C GLN A 598 1.74 -13.53 -23.42
N LEU A 599 0.56 -13.75 -22.82
CA LEU A 599 -0.67 -13.09 -23.25
C LEU A 599 -0.55 -11.57 -23.17
N MET A 600 -0.04 -11.02 -22.07
CA MET A 600 0.10 -9.58 -21.88
C MET A 600 0.99 -8.91 -22.94
N PHE A 601 2.06 -9.58 -23.39
CA PHE A 601 2.89 -9.08 -24.48
C PHE A 601 2.09 -8.93 -25.80
N LEU A 602 1.35 -9.97 -26.18
CA LEU A 602 0.54 -9.94 -27.41
C LEU A 602 -0.68 -9.02 -27.27
N LEU A 603 -1.25 -8.89 -26.07
CA LEU A 603 -2.36 -7.99 -25.79
C LEU A 603 -1.92 -6.54 -25.97
N SER A 604 -0.70 -6.19 -25.54
CA SER A 604 -0.11 -4.89 -25.82
C SER A 604 0.04 -4.67 -27.33
N ALA A 605 0.55 -5.67 -28.06
CA ALA A 605 0.68 -5.60 -29.52
C ALA A 605 -0.67 -5.39 -30.23
N LEU A 606 -1.73 -6.11 -29.80
CA LEU A 606 -3.08 -5.96 -30.33
C LEU A 606 -3.67 -4.58 -29.99
N ALA A 607 -3.51 -4.11 -28.75
CA ALA A 607 -4.00 -2.79 -28.35
C ALA A 607 -3.37 -1.67 -29.18
N ILE A 608 -2.06 -1.73 -29.43
CA ILE A 608 -1.37 -0.76 -30.29
C ILE A 608 -1.86 -0.85 -31.74
N HIS A 609 -2.13 -2.05 -32.25
CA HIS A 609 -2.69 -2.24 -33.59
C HIS A 609 -4.04 -1.54 -33.76
N GLU A 610 -4.96 -1.74 -32.81
CA GLU A 610 -6.29 -1.12 -32.81
C GLU A 610 -6.21 0.39 -32.63
N PHE A 611 -5.33 0.85 -31.74
CA PHE A 611 -5.06 2.27 -31.55
C PHE A 611 -4.59 2.93 -32.85
N ASP A 612 -3.59 2.35 -33.53
CA ASP A 612 -3.06 2.86 -34.79
C ASP A 612 -4.14 2.87 -35.89
N ALA A 613 -5.00 1.85 -35.93
CA ALA A 613 -6.10 1.79 -36.90
C ALA A 613 -7.08 2.95 -36.69
N LEU A 614 -7.47 3.23 -35.44
CA LEU A 614 -8.33 4.36 -35.10
C LEU A 614 -7.66 5.70 -35.34
N LEU A 615 -6.35 5.81 -35.09
CA LEU A 615 -5.56 7.01 -35.34
C LEU A 615 -5.66 7.47 -36.81
N VAL A 616 -5.63 6.51 -37.73
CA VAL A 616 -5.75 6.75 -39.17
C VAL A 616 -7.17 7.15 -39.56
N THR A 617 -8.20 6.62 -38.90
CA THR A 617 -9.61 6.89 -39.25
C THR A 617 -10.15 8.17 -38.62
N ASP A 618 -9.78 8.49 -37.38
CA ASP A 618 -10.38 9.58 -36.61
C ASP A 618 -9.74 10.94 -36.90
N GLY A 619 -8.54 10.97 -37.49
CA GLY A 619 -7.92 12.16 -38.12
C GLY A 619 -7.73 13.41 -37.25
N ASN A 620 -8.15 13.39 -35.99
CA ASN A 620 -8.33 14.55 -35.12
C ASN A 620 -7.58 14.36 -33.81
N ILE A 621 -6.27 14.08 -33.90
CA ILE A 621 -5.38 14.24 -32.75
C ILE A 621 -5.12 15.74 -32.63
N GLY A 622 -5.27 16.31 -31.44
CA GLY A 622 -4.82 17.67 -31.18
C GLY A 622 -3.35 17.84 -31.63
N PRO A 623 -2.92 19.05 -32.04
CA PRO A 623 -1.54 19.26 -32.47
C PRO A 623 -0.58 18.65 -31.45
N HIS A 624 0.44 17.93 -31.95
CA HIS A 624 1.52 17.40 -31.13
C HIS A 624 1.92 18.46 -30.10
N THR A 625 1.68 18.20 -28.83
CA THR A 625 2.29 18.99 -27.78
C THR A 625 3.76 18.60 -27.80
N GLU A 626 4.63 19.49 -28.28
CA GLU A 626 6.06 19.36 -27.98
C GLU A 626 6.17 19.25 -26.46
N ALA A 627 6.68 18.11 -25.96
CA ALA A 627 6.95 17.90 -24.54
C ALA A 627 7.59 19.18 -23.99
N PRO A 628 7.08 19.75 -22.88
CA PRO A 628 7.05 21.19 -22.63
C PRO A 628 8.27 21.92 -23.19
N ASP A 629 8.18 22.36 -24.44
CA ASP A 629 8.89 23.55 -24.89
C ASP A 629 8.09 24.70 -24.30
N ALA A 630 8.39 25.02 -23.04
CA ALA A 630 8.05 26.32 -22.49
C ALA A 630 8.88 27.35 -23.28
N THR A 631 8.31 27.84 -24.38
CA THR A 631 8.74 29.09 -25.02
C THR A 631 8.77 30.21 -23.99
N ASP A 632 9.89 30.92 -23.99
CA ASP A 632 10.20 32.23 -23.40
C ASP A 632 10.07 32.43 -21.89
N PHE A 633 11.23 32.36 -21.22
CA PHE A 633 11.60 33.42 -20.27
C PHE A 633 12.86 34.12 -20.77
N MET A 634 12.73 35.42 -20.96
CA MET A 634 13.75 36.33 -21.49
C MET A 634 15.07 36.36 -20.71
N SER A 635 16.15 36.51 -21.50
CA SER A 635 17.37 37.32 -21.26
C SER A 635 18.24 37.06 -20.02
N ASN A 636 19.51 36.72 -20.26
CA ASN A 636 20.70 37.60 -20.11
C ASN A 636 21.95 36.80 -20.56
N LEU A 637 22.87 37.34 -21.35
CA LEU A 637 23.97 38.23 -20.93
C LEU A 637 24.72 37.74 -19.68
#